data_AF-A0A0D0B455-F1
#
_entry.id   AF-A0A0D0B455-F1
#
_cell.length_a   1.000
_cell.length_b   1.000
_cell.length_c   1.000
_cell.angle_alpha   90.00
_cell.angle_beta   90.00
_cell.angle_gamma   90.00
#
_symmetry.space_group_name_H-M   'P 1'
#
loop_
_entity.id
_entity.type
_entity.pdbx_description
1 polymer ?
#
loop_
_entity_poly.entity_id
_entity_poly.type
_entity_poly.pdbx_seq_one_letter_code
_entity_poly.pdbx_strand_id
1 'polypeptide(L)'
;MSTDHHRDPFEHSRLNSLENMFDKSGPEYQWFLDLYQKLHGKHLGITNGVEKSTRIVCRTWPRDPKGDIIRELPPGKHTPNSTHLWGATLMDFFRFQRGPEMFLLSTISTGSRLSAWMKYNGEAEYAKDEMAWAAAEEEPRVRPAADILEILKAKDLMIMMGSCGESLKDEEKIDDEEVDDGSSVRPFDYDKYPDPWPLVPFSSNPPTLQSPIPFHLLPETLIVHDPFRLLHATEVDNEGDWTSISRDRIHKYHLNLTADSIRQSIEVERMKIENSSNRTDPIEVGVLLELTGGDESQHTGSSPVAGNAHKLTVPPPPPPPSFTPEAHLFISPAHVIGKGNHSLVYRAEWDLPRTLFSKPKICMTCVEKAAREVLQKRSEKMKTGSSAESSGNFVLQEAHRPEIVFTANKVFDPTGASDSTCTHTLRDHAKVSYFEYTGSMSTVYIDTVPWYDPGSTTPAPCLHLMQNSISGPLPRPVPPTAPVSVIAKLSLAGDDHLEKEAVNYQRFGAQFSQHWTGYTLTQPLLNPTPMGAITPIFYGYYSKEGAEESSRYFSPILLLEDCGTPINPYKLDFDDRQECAALVLRLHYHGWTQGSFFPRNILMQLGDHSEFPLMRSLQDRRFRLIDFGRAKCQKDAQDWGGGESFSQDQWDRERFDEKGMIGTVLNFEHPT
;
A
#
# COMPACT_ATOMS: atom_id res chain seq x y z
N MET A 1 -25.24 -19.16 -11.80
CA MET A 1 -25.30 -18.27 -10.61
C MET A 1 -23.92 -18.25 -9.99
N SER A 2 -23.23 -17.10 -10.05
CA SER A 2 -21.87 -16.93 -9.50
C SER A 2 -21.96 -16.84 -7.98
N THR A 3 -21.32 -17.77 -7.26
CA THR A 3 -21.17 -17.69 -5.81
C THR A 3 -20.14 -16.63 -5.49
N ASP A 4 -20.62 -15.42 -5.20
CA ASP A 4 -19.79 -14.28 -4.81
C ASP A 4 -19.25 -14.53 -3.39
N HIS A 5 -18.02 -15.04 -3.30
CA HIS A 5 -17.32 -15.20 -2.03
C HIS A 5 -16.98 -13.83 -1.46
N HIS A 6 -17.46 -13.56 -0.22
CA HIS A 6 -17.01 -12.54 0.72
C HIS A 6 -15.97 -11.53 0.17
N ARG A 7 -16.41 -10.60 -0.67
CA ARG A 7 -15.66 -9.38 -0.97
C ARG A 7 -15.98 -8.35 0.10
N ASP A 8 -14.95 -7.60 0.49
CA ASP A 8 -15.08 -6.43 1.34
C ASP A 8 -16.09 -5.45 0.69
N PRO A 9 -17.13 -4.97 1.40
CA PRO A 9 -18.05 -3.97 0.86
C PRO A 9 -17.34 -2.71 0.32
N PHE A 10 -16.11 -2.40 0.75
CA PHE A 10 -15.30 -1.32 0.17
C PHE A 10 -14.70 -1.65 -1.20
N GLU A 11 -14.41 -2.93 -1.51
CA GLU A 11 -13.98 -3.34 -2.85
C GLU A 11 -15.13 -3.26 -3.86
N HIS A 12 -16.35 -3.62 -3.44
CA HIS A 12 -17.52 -3.57 -4.33
C HIS A 12 -17.87 -2.13 -4.75
N SER A 13 -17.69 -1.16 -3.85
CA SER A 13 -17.87 0.27 -4.17
C SER A 13 -16.79 0.82 -5.11
N ARG A 14 -15.56 0.27 -5.07
CA ARG A 14 -14.48 0.62 -6.01
C ARG A 14 -14.71 0.03 -7.41
N LEU A 15 -15.20 -1.21 -7.48
CA LEU A 15 -15.45 -1.90 -8.75
C LEU A 15 -16.56 -1.24 -9.58
N ASN A 16 -17.66 -0.85 -8.93
CA ASN A 16 -18.72 -0.07 -9.59
C ASN A 16 -18.24 1.33 -10.03
N SER A 17 -17.17 1.88 -9.43
CA SER A 17 -16.60 3.15 -9.86
C SER A 17 -15.73 3.02 -11.12
N LEU A 18 -15.17 1.84 -11.40
CA LEU A 18 -14.37 1.59 -12.61
C LEU A 18 -15.22 1.37 -13.86
N GLU A 19 -16.34 0.64 -13.76
CA GLU A 19 -17.29 0.51 -14.89
C GLU A 19 -18.06 1.82 -15.17
N ASN A 20 -18.36 2.62 -14.14
CA ASN A 20 -18.97 3.95 -14.31
C ASN A 20 -17.95 5.06 -14.64
N MET A 21 -16.64 4.77 -14.61
CA MET A 21 -15.57 5.79 -14.76
C MET A 21 -15.47 6.38 -16.17
N PHE A 22 -16.13 5.77 -17.16
CA PHE A 22 -16.21 6.31 -18.52
C PHE A 22 -17.36 7.30 -18.73
N ASP A 23 -18.24 7.51 -17.74
CA ASP A 23 -19.22 8.60 -17.76
C ASP A 23 -18.85 9.70 -16.75
N LYS A 24 -17.86 10.52 -17.12
CA LYS A 24 -17.42 11.71 -16.36
C LYS A 24 -18.43 12.86 -16.38
N SER A 25 -19.67 12.65 -16.83
CA SER A 25 -20.68 13.70 -17.00
C SER A 25 -21.85 13.63 -16.00
N GLY A 26 -21.87 12.60 -15.14
CA GLY A 26 -22.94 12.37 -14.17
C GLY A 26 -22.96 13.38 -13.00
N PRO A 27 -24.14 13.88 -12.59
CA PRO A 27 -24.28 14.84 -11.47
C PRO A 27 -23.84 14.28 -10.10
N GLU A 28 -23.72 12.96 -9.96
CA GLU A 28 -23.24 12.27 -8.76
C GLU A 28 -21.72 12.39 -8.57
N TYR A 29 -20.95 12.36 -9.68
CA TYR A 29 -19.50 12.58 -9.67
C TYR A 29 -19.16 14.03 -9.30
N GLN A 30 -19.94 14.99 -9.82
CA GLN A 30 -19.77 16.40 -9.47
C GLN A 30 -20.12 16.69 -8.01
N TRP A 31 -21.12 16.00 -7.45
CA TRP A 31 -21.46 16.12 -6.02
C TRP A 31 -20.42 15.48 -5.10
N PHE A 32 -19.85 14.32 -5.47
CA PHE A 32 -18.74 13.73 -4.73
C PHE A 32 -17.54 14.68 -4.69
N LEU A 33 -17.19 15.32 -5.81
CA LEU A 33 -16.15 16.36 -5.87
C LEU A 33 -16.50 17.58 -5.00
N ASP A 34 -17.76 18.04 -5.00
CA ASP A 34 -18.20 19.17 -4.18
C ASP A 34 -18.23 18.84 -2.67
N LEU A 35 -18.62 17.62 -2.28
CA LEU A 35 -18.61 17.15 -0.90
C LEU A 35 -17.18 16.92 -0.41
N TYR A 36 -16.32 16.35 -1.26
CA TYR A 36 -14.89 16.22 -1.03
C TYR A 36 -14.24 17.60 -0.87
N GLN A 37 -14.54 18.57 -1.75
CA GLN A 37 -14.09 19.96 -1.61
C GLN A 37 -14.63 20.67 -0.36
N LYS A 38 -15.85 20.34 0.10
CA LYS A 38 -16.43 20.91 1.34
C LYS A 38 -15.86 20.28 2.61
N LEU A 39 -15.61 18.97 2.62
CA LEU A 39 -15.01 18.24 3.75
C LEU A 39 -13.50 18.47 3.86
N HIS A 40 -12.83 18.70 2.73
CA HIS A 40 -11.41 19.07 2.67
C HIS A 40 -11.18 20.59 2.62
N GLY A 41 -12.19 21.36 3.02
CA GLY A 41 -12.09 22.80 3.21
C GLY A 41 -12.15 23.59 1.91
N LYS A 42 -13.18 24.43 1.78
CA LYS A 42 -13.04 25.64 0.95
C LYS A 42 -11.76 26.33 1.37
N HIS A 43 -10.86 26.60 0.43
CA HIS A 43 -9.76 27.54 0.59
C HIS A 43 -10.35 28.79 1.25
N LEU A 44 -10.04 29.04 2.53
CA LEU A 44 -10.66 30.13 3.30
C LEU A 44 -10.27 31.52 2.80
N GLY A 45 -9.58 31.59 1.66
CA GLY A 45 -9.02 32.80 1.09
C GLY A 45 -7.98 33.42 2.01
N ILE A 46 -7.19 34.32 1.45
CA ILE A 46 -6.34 35.21 2.22
C ILE A 46 -7.27 36.19 2.93
N THR A 47 -7.51 36.02 4.22
CA THR A 47 -8.18 37.06 5.02
C THR A 47 -7.12 37.91 5.69
N ASN A 48 -7.05 39.20 5.36
CA ASN A 48 -6.08 40.17 5.90
C ASN A 48 -4.59 39.85 5.61
N GLY A 49 -4.27 39.20 4.48
CA GLY A 49 -2.89 38.89 4.12
C GLY A 49 -2.29 37.65 4.80
N VAL A 50 -3.01 37.02 5.75
CA VAL A 50 -2.52 35.85 6.48
C VAL A 50 -3.12 34.57 5.88
N GLU A 51 -2.25 33.66 5.41
CA GLU A 51 -2.66 32.31 5.03
C GLU A 51 -3.28 31.59 6.25
N LYS A 52 -4.49 31.04 6.08
CA LYS A 52 -5.19 30.29 7.13
C LYS A 52 -5.16 28.80 6.84
N SER A 53 -4.88 27.99 7.87
CA SER A 53 -5.12 26.55 7.83
C SER A 53 -6.59 26.28 7.58
N THR A 54 -6.86 25.28 6.74
CA THR A 54 -8.18 24.68 6.58
C THR A 54 -8.45 23.63 7.67
N ARG A 55 -7.38 23.09 8.30
CA ARG A 55 -7.42 22.03 9.30
C ARG A 55 -7.44 22.59 10.72
N ILE A 56 -8.54 23.24 11.09
CA ILE A 56 -8.69 23.88 12.40
C ILE A 56 -9.47 23.02 13.41
N VAL A 57 -9.05 23.08 14.68
CA VAL A 57 -9.78 22.44 15.79
C VAL A 57 -10.91 23.36 16.26
N CYS A 58 -12.14 22.97 15.93
CA CYS A 58 -13.36 23.76 16.18
C CYS A 58 -14.19 23.30 17.38
N ARG A 59 -13.96 22.09 17.90
CA ARG A 59 -14.78 21.55 18.99
C ARG A 59 -14.18 21.90 20.34
N THR A 60 -15.06 22.04 21.33
CA THR A 60 -14.69 22.18 22.74
C THR A 60 -15.20 20.96 23.49
N TRP A 61 -14.39 20.40 24.37
CA TRP A 61 -14.81 19.32 25.26
C TRP A 61 -15.34 19.94 26.55
N PRO A 62 -16.63 19.74 26.90
CA PRO A 62 -17.21 20.29 28.11
C PRO A 62 -16.64 19.61 29.37
N ARG A 63 -16.53 20.37 30.46
CA ARG A 63 -15.97 19.95 31.74
C ARG A 63 -16.97 20.19 32.85
N ASP A 64 -16.86 19.43 33.95
CA ASP A 64 -17.55 19.80 35.19
C ASP A 64 -17.02 21.16 35.67
N PRO A 65 -17.87 22.18 35.90
CA PRO A 65 -17.46 23.46 36.49
C PRO A 65 -16.70 23.33 37.83
N LYS A 66 -16.86 22.22 38.54
CA LYS A 66 -16.17 21.89 39.81
C LYS A 66 -15.15 20.76 39.65
N GLY A 67 -14.85 20.36 38.42
CA GLY A 67 -13.92 19.28 38.09
C GLY A 67 -12.48 19.60 38.48
N ASP A 68 -11.69 18.55 38.65
CA ASP A 68 -10.28 18.67 39.02
C ASP A 68 -9.42 19.23 37.87
N ILE A 69 -8.25 19.76 38.22
CA ILE A 69 -7.28 20.26 37.24
C ILE A 69 -6.65 19.08 36.49
N ILE A 70 -6.76 19.08 35.15
CA ILE A 70 -6.08 18.14 34.28
C ILE A 70 -4.60 18.50 34.18
N ARG A 71 -3.77 17.74 34.90
CA ARG A 71 -2.30 17.82 34.81
C ARG A 71 -1.77 16.98 33.65
N GLU A 72 -2.21 15.73 33.60
CA GLU A 72 -1.83 14.75 32.59
C GLU A 72 -3.07 13.99 32.11
N LEU A 73 -3.09 13.67 30.82
CA LEU A 73 -4.14 12.85 30.23
C LEU A 73 -3.63 11.42 30.08
N PRO A 74 -4.46 10.40 30.32
CA PRO A 74 -4.11 9.01 30.04
C PRO A 74 -3.81 8.82 28.54
N PRO A 75 -3.11 7.74 28.17
CA PRO A 75 -2.96 7.36 26.77
C PRO A 75 -4.32 7.19 26.09
N GLY A 76 -4.41 7.60 24.83
CA GLY A 76 -5.58 7.39 23.98
C GLY A 76 -5.19 6.54 22.77
N LYS A 77 -6.06 6.54 21.77
CA LYS A 77 -5.75 5.94 20.48
C LYS A 77 -4.56 6.69 19.88
N HIS A 78 -3.63 5.95 19.29
CA HIS A 78 -2.46 6.49 18.63
C HIS A 78 -1.97 5.50 17.56
N THR A 79 -1.30 6.03 16.55
CA THR A 79 -0.60 5.21 15.57
C THR A 79 0.86 5.03 16.00
N PRO A 80 1.54 3.95 15.58
CA PRO A 80 2.95 3.74 15.88
C PRO A 80 3.89 4.84 15.35
N ASN A 81 3.50 5.63 14.34
CA ASN A 81 4.29 6.73 13.78
C ASN A 81 3.69 8.13 14.03
N SER A 82 2.76 8.26 14.98
CA SER A 82 2.26 9.55 15.44
C SER A 82 2.91 9.93 16.76
N THR A 83 2.69 11.20 17.14
CA THR A 83 2.78 11.58 18.55
C THR A 83 1.63 10.94 19.36
N HIS A 84 1.55 11.32 20.63
CA HIS A 84 0.47 10.95 21.55
C HIS A 84 -0.95 11.43 21.18
N LEU A 85 -1.11 12.27 20.14
CA LEU A 85 -2.39 12.85 19.72
C LEU A 85 -2.75 12.36 18.32
N TRP A 86 -3.69 11.43 18.24
CA TRP A 86 -4.30 10.95 17.00
C TRP A 86 -5.83 11.06 17.07
N GLY A 87 -6.43 11.39 15.92
CA GLY A 87 -7.88 11.39 15.75
C GLY A 87 -8.26 10.86 14.37
N ALA A 88 -9.34 10.09 14.27
CA ALA A 88 -9.82 9.54 13.00
C ALA A 88 -10.17 10.64 11.97
N THR A 89 -10.66 11.77 12.45
CA THR A 89 -11.07 12.96 11.69
C THR A 89 -10.63 14.23 12.42
N LEU A 90 -10.76 15.40 11.76
CA LEU A 90 -10.54 16.70 12.41
C LEU A 90 -11.52 16.96 13.58
N MET A 91 -12.67 16.28 13.60
CA MET A 91 -13.71 16.41 14.62
C MET A 91 -13.41 15.60 15.89
N ASP A 92 -12.34 14.82 15.89
CA ASP A 92 -11.86 14.06 17.05
C ASP A 92 -10.87 14.86 17.91
N PHE A 93 -10.54 16.08 17.49
CA PHE A 93 -9.71 17.02 18.24
C PHE A 93 -10.60 18.02 18.96
N PHE A 94 -10.27 18.28 20.23
CA PHE A 94 -11.04 19.16 21.09
C PHE A 94 -10.13 20.12 21.83
N ARG A 95 -10.57 21.37 21.89
CA ARG A 95 -10.08 22.33 22.89
C ARG A 95 -10.74 22.02 24.23
N PHE A 96 -10.00 22.08 25.31
CA PHE A 96 -10.57 21.90 26.64
C PHE A 96 -9.83 22.76 27.65
N GLN A 97 -10.55 23.18 28.69
CA GLN A 97 -9.95 23.91 29.82
C GLN A 97 -9.32 22.91 30.78
N ARG A 98 -8.03 23.08 31.09
CA ARG A 98 -7.34 22.20 32.05
C ARG A 98 -7.93 22.31 33.45
N GLY A 99 -8.24 23.53 33.89
CA GLY A 99 -9.06 23.78 35.09
C GLY A 99 -10.35 24.49 34.69
N PRO A 100 -11.51 24.17 35.28
CA PRO A 100 -12.80 24.73 34.86
C PRO A 100 -12.86 26.27 34.92
N GLU A 101 -12.20 26.88 35.90
CA GLU A 101 -12.17 28.34 36.09
C GLU A 101 -10.98 29.03 35.42
N MET A 102 -10.06 28.26 34.81
CA MET A 102 -8.80 28.78 34.26
C MET A 102 -8.88 28.93 32.74
N PHE A 103 -9.67 29.88 32.25
CA PHE A 103 -9.90 30.11 30.81
C PHE A 103 -8.63 30.31 29.97
N LEU A 104 -7.54 30.75 30.60
CA LEU A 104 -6.24 30.97 29.96
C LEU A 104 -5.43 29.67 29.75
N LEU A 105 -5.86 28.54 30.33
CA LEU A 105 -5.20 27.24 30.21
C LEU A 105 -5.99 26.30 29.29
N SER A 106 -6.44 26.83 28.16
CA SER A 106 -7.04 26.03 27.09
C SER A 106 -5.97 25.26 26.34
N THR A 107 -6.14 23.95 26.22
CA THR A 107 -5.23 23.07 25.48
C THR A 107 -6.00 22.18 24.51
N ILE A 108 -5.31 21.60 23.52
CA ILE A 108 -5.92 20.67 22.56
C ILE A 108 -5.56 19.24 22.95
N SER A 109 -6.54 18.35 22.92
CA SER A 109 -6.33 16.91 22.97
C SER A 109 -7.34 16.18 22.08
N THR A 110 -7.36 14.85 22.16
CA THR A 110 -8.19 13.99 21.32
C THR A 110 -9.34 13.39 22.13
N GLY A 111 -10.42 13.05 21.44
CA GLY A 111 -11.62 12.51 22.07
C GLY A 111 -11.35 11.25 22.89
N SER A 112 -10.57 10.30 22.35
CA SER A 112 -10.19 9.08 23.08
C SER A 112 -9.44 9.34 24.40
N ARG A 113 -8.50 10.30 24.42
CA ARG A 113 -7.76 10.67 25.65
C ARG A 113 -8.65 11.35 26.68
N LEU A 114 -9.46 12.31 26.23
CA LEU A 114 -10.36 13.06 27.09
C LEU A 114 -11.43 12.13 27.66
N SER A 115 -12.04 11.27 26.83
CA SER A 115 -13.00 10.26 27.26
C SER A 115 -12.44 9.35 28.35
N ALA A 116 -11.22 8.84 28.17
CA ALA A 116 -10.55 8.02 29.18
C ALA A 116 -10.35 8.77 30.51
N TRP A 117 -9.94 10.04 30.46
CA TRP A 117 -9.79 10.87 31.64
C TRP A 117 -11.14 11.14 32.34
N MET A 118 -12.19 11.48 31.59
CA MET A 118 -13.52 11.79 32.14
C MET A 118 -14.13 10.58 32.84
N LYS A 119 -13.98 9.37 32.28
CA LYS A 119 -14.44 8.13 32.92
C LYS A 119 -13.74 7.91 34.26
N TYR A 120 -12.44 8.15 34.31
CA TYR A 120 -11.64 7.96 35.52
C TYR A 120 -12.00 8.94 36.64
N ASN A 121 -12.31 10.20 36.30
CA ASN A 121 -12.58 11.27 37.27
C ASN A 121 -14.08 11.50 37.55
N GLY A 122 -14.97 10.69 36.99
CA GLY A 122 -16.42 10.81 37.21
C GLY A 122 -17.08 11.99 36.50
N GLU A 123 -16.45 12.56 35.46
CA GLU A 123 -16.97 13.71 34.70
C GLU A 123 -17.72 13.31 33.41
N ALA A 124 -17.91 12.01 33.15
CA ALA A 124 -18.48 11.49 31.90
C ALA A 124 -19.88 12.07 31.57
N GLU A 125 -20.70 12.37 32.58
CA GLU A 125 -22.06 12.88 32.40
C GLU A 125 -22.13 14.33 31.88
N TYR A 126 -21.03 15.10 31.97
CA TYR A 126 -20.96 16.47 31.46
C TYR A 126 -20.64 16.56 29.97
N ALA A 127 -20.18 15.46 29.38
CA ALA A 127 -19.70 15.39 28.00
C ALA A 127 -20.34 14.22 27.24
N LYS A 128 -21.63 13.93 27.47
CA LYS A 128 -22.30 12.71 26.96
C LYS A 128 -22.14 12.54 25.46
N ASP A 129 -22.32 13.61 24.71
CA ASP A 129 -22.26 13.59 23.24
C ASP A 129 -20.82 13.37 22.76
N GLU A 130 -19.84 14.04 23.40
CA GLU A 130 -18.41 13.85 23.09
C GLU A 130 -17.91 12.47 23.51
N MET A 131 -18.44 11.91 24.59
CA MET A 131 -18.15 10.57 25.09
C MET A 131 -18.67 9.51 24.12
N ALA A 132 -19.90 9.68 23.62
CA ALA A 132 -20.47 8.83 22.59
C ALA A 132 -19.68 8.95 21.27
N TRP A 133 -19.32 10.16 20.87
CA TRP A 133 -18.48 10.41 19.69
C TRP A 133 -17.11 9.72 19.81
N ALA A 134 -16.40 9.90 20.92
CA ALA A 134 -15.11 9.27 21.17
C ALA A 134 -15.19 7.73 21.24
N ALA A 135 -16.33 7.18 21.67
CA ALA A 135 -16.56 5.74 21.65
C ALA A 135 -16.81 5.20 20.23
N ALA A 136 -17.39 6.02 19.35
CA ALA A 136 -17.62 5.70 17.94
C ALA A 136 -16.42 6.03 17.02
N GLU A 137 -15.40 6.70 17.54
CA GLU A 137 -14.16 6.99 16.83
C GLU A 137 -13.56 5.70 16.26
N GLU A 138 -13.12 5.72 14.99
CA GLU A 138 -12.49 4.55 14.37
C GLU A 138 -11.16 4.17 15.07
N GLU A 139 -10.67 2.96 14.83
CA GLU A 139 -9.31 2.57 15.21
C GLU A 139 -8.30 3.03 14.15
N PRO A 140 -7.06 3.40 14.56
CA PRO A 140 -5.99 3.67 13.63
C PRO A 140 -5.66 2.43 12.81
N ARG A 141 -5.64 2.58 11.48
CA ARG A 141 -5.36 1.49 10.55
C ARG A 141 -4.28 1.90 9.57
N VAL A 142 -3.42 0.95 9.19
CA VAL A 142 -2.47 1.15 8.09
C VAL A 142 -3.27 1.31 6.79
N ARG A 143 -2.91 2.31 5.99
CA ARG A 143 -3.48 2.55 4.67
C ARG A 143 -2.58 1.86 3.63
N PRO A 144 -3.02 0.75 3.01
CA PRO A 144 -2.22 0.12 1.97
C PRO A 144 -2.07 1.05 0.77
N ALA A 145 -0.95 0.92 0.06
CA ALA A 145 -0.82 1.52 -1.27
C ALA A 145 -1.84 0.90 -2.24
N ALA A 146 -2.02 1.54 -3.40
CA ALA A 146 -2.78 0.95 -4.49
C ALA A 146 -2.21 -0.43 -4.84
N ASP A 147 -3.08 -1.38 -5.20
CA ASP A 147 -2.65 -2.74 -5.50
C ASP A 147 -1.73 -2.73 -6.74
N ILE A 148 -0.44 -2.94 -6.50
CA ILE A 148 0.57 -2.97 -7.55
C ILE A 148 0.26 -4.04 -8.60
N LEU A 149 -0.37 -5.16 -8.22
CA LEU A 149 -0.72 -6.22 -9.15
C LEU A 149 -1.82 -5.77 -10.12
N GLU A 150 -2.81 -5.01 -9.66
CA GLU A 150 -3.84 -4.44 -10.53
C GLU A 150 -3.24 -3.42 -11.49
N ILE A 151 -2.33 -2.57 -10.99
CA ILE A 151 -1.63 -1.58 -11.82
C ILE A 151 -0.78 -2.29 -12.89
N LEU A 152 -0.05 -3.32 -12.51
CA LEU A 152 0.76 -4.13 -13.43
C LEU A 152 -0.11 -4.81 -14.48
N LYS A 153 -1.25 -5.41 -14.12
CA LYS A 153 -2.18 -6.02 -15.08
C LYS A 153 -2.74 -5.02 -16.07
N ALA A 154 -3.13 -3.83 -15.60
CA ALA A 154 -3.58 -2.76 -16.49
C ALA A 154 -2.45 -2.34 -17.46
N LYS A 155 -1.21 -2.27 -16.95
CA LYS A 155 -0.03 -1.97 -17.76
C LYS A 155 0.27 -3.05 -18.79
N ASP A 156 0.21 -4.33 -18.39
CA ASP A 156 0.40 -5.48 -19.27
C ASP A 156 -0.60 -5.47 -20.42
N LEU A 157 -1.87 -5.12 -20.14
CA LEU A 157 -2.89 -4.96 -21.17
C LEU A 157 -2.54 -3.81 -22.13
N MET A 158 -2.10 -2.66 -21.62
CA MET A 158 -1.66 -1.54 -22.48
C MET A 158 -0.48 -1.90 -23.38
N ILE A 159 0.48 -2.68 -22.85
CA ILE A 159 1.62 -3.20 -23.62
C ILE A 159 1.13 -4.14 -24.74
N MET A 160 0.27 -5.11 -24.42
CA MET A 160 -0.28 -6.03 -25.41
C MET A 160 -1.15 -5.35 -26.48
N MET A 161 -1.78 -4.22 -26.15
CA MET A 161 -2.50 -3.38 -27.11
C MET A 161 -1.58 -2.47 -27.94
N GLY A 162 -0.25 -2.54 -27.75
CA GLY A 162 0.71 -1.67 -28.43
C GLY A 162 0.57 -0.20 -28.06
N SER A 163 -0.04 0.11 -26.90
CA SER A 163 -0.25 1.50 -26.45
C SER A 163 0.97 2.09 -25.74
N CYS A 164 1.90 1.26 -25.28
CA CYS A 164 3.17 1.68 -24.68
C CYS A 164 4.18 0.51 -24.64
N GLY A 165 5.47 0.83 -24.51
CA GLY A 165 6.54 -0.15 -24.50
C GLY A 165 6.98 -0.51 -25.92
N GLU A 166 8.28 -0.56 -26.13
CA GLU A 166 8.89 -1.00 -27.38
C GLU A 166 9.49 -2.39 -27.17
N SER A 167 9.18 -3.34 -28.05
CA SER A 167 9.75 -4.69 -27.97
C SER A 167 11.25 -4.64 -28.30
N LEU A 168 12.06 -5.42 -27.57
CA LEU A 168 13.46 -5.66 -27.95
C LEU A 168 13.62 -6.68 -29.08
N LYS A 169 12.56 -7.42 -29.43
CA LYS A 169 12.60 -8.40 -30.51
C LYS A 169 12.40 -7.68 -31.84
N ASP A 170 13.35 -7.85 -32.76
CA ASP A 170 13.23 -7.34 -34.12
C ASP A 170 11.99 -7.93 -34.81
N GLU A 171 11.19 -7.10 -35.49
CA GLU A 171 9.99 -7.54 -36.23
C GLU A 171 10.33 -8.47 -37.41
N GLU A 172 11.61 -8.56 -37.79
CA GLU A 172 12.08 -9.34 -38.92
C GLU A 172 12.34 -10.80 -38.54
N LYS A 173 11.37 -11.67 -38.88
CA LYS A 173 11.40 -13.15 -38.90
C LYS A 173 11.00 -13.85 -37.59
N ILE A 174 9.70 -13.91 -37.37
CA ILE A 174 9.13 -15.10 -36.76
C ILE A 174 8.54 -15.91 -37.91
N ASP A 175 9.33 -16.80 -38.49
CA ASP A 175 8.74 -17.98 -39.12
C ASP A 175 8.01 -18.72 -37.97
N ASP A 176 6.75 -19.10 -38.16
CA ASP A 176 5.87 -19.76 -37.18
C ASP A 176 6.38 -21.17 -36.75
N GLU A 177 7.68 -21.33 -36.49
CA GLU A 177 8.22 -22.55 -35.91
C GLU A 177 7.64 -22.67 -34.50
N GLU A 178 6.79 -23.68 -34.32
CA GLU A 178 6.16 -24.08 -33.06
C GLU A 178 7.22 -24.09 -31.95
N VAL A 179 7.19 -23.07 -31.10
CA VAL A 179 8.02 -23.01 -29.89
C VAL A 179 7.72 -24.25 -29.06
N ASP A 180 8.75 -25.02 -28.74
CA ASP A 180 8.67 -26.23 -27.90
C ASP A 180 7.96 -25.92 -26.57
N ASP A 181 6.68 -26.30 -26.49
CA ASP A 181 5.69 -26.04 -25.42
C ASP A 181 6.10 -26.64 -24.05
N GLY A 182 7.21 -27.39 -23.99
CA GLY A 182 7.64 -28.10 -22.79
C GLY A 182 8.57 -27.33 -21.83
N SER A 183 9.25 -26.27 -22.27
CA SER A 183 10.31 -25.65 -21.45
C SER A 183 9.76 -24.55 -20.54
N SER A 184 9.87 -24.74 -19.22
CA SER A 184 9.44 -23.75 -18.24
C SER A 184 10.24 -22.46 -18.37
N VAL A 185 9.55 -21.33 -18.60
CA VAL A 185 10.15 -20.00 -18.65
C VAL A 185 10.44 -19.56 -17.22
N ARG A 186 11.73 -19.42 -16.92
CA ARG A 186 12.21 -18.93 -15.63
C ARG A 186 12.19 -17.40 -15.61
N PRO A 187 12.10 -16.77 -14.43
CA PRO A 187 12.37 -15.35 -14.29
C PRO A 187 13.68 -14.96 -14.99
N PHE A 188 13.66 -13.84 -15.71
CA PHE A 188 14.80 -13.26 -16.43
C PHE A 188 15.34 -14.07 -17.63
N ASP A 189 14.64 -15.13 -18.05
CA ASP A 189 14.89 -15.82 -19.34
C ASP A 189 14.23 -15.04 -20.49
N TYR A 190 14.75 -13.82 -20.71
CA TYR A 190 14.17 -12.81 -21.59
C TYR A 190 13.89 -13.31 -23.01
N ASP A 191 14.75 -14.19 -23.55
CA ASP A 191 14.57 -14.75 -24.90
C ASP A 191 13.28 -15.59 -25.02
N LYS A 192 12.82 -16.17 -23.91
CA LYS A 192 11.60 -17.00 -23.86
C LYS A 192 10.37 -16.24 -23.37
N TYR A 193 10.46 -14.94 -23.15
CA TYR A 193 9.29 -14.16 -22.76
C TYR A 193 8.26 -14.13 -23.91
N PRO A 194 6.96 -14.14 -23.62
CA PRO A 194 5.93 -14.00 -24.65
C PRO A 194 6.05 -12.63 -25.33
N ASP A 195 5.75 -12.55 -26.62
CA ASP A 195 5.62 -11.29 -27.36
C ASP A 195 4.55 -10.37 -26.73
N PRO A 196 4.80 -9.04 -26.56
CA PRO A 196 5.92 -8.24 -27.06
C PRO A 196 7.12 -8.11 -26.11
N TRP A 197 7.23 -8.95 -25.08
CA TRP A 197 8.35 -8.92 -24.15
C TRP A 197 9.57 -9.69 -24.70
N PRO A 198 10.79 -9.34 -24.24
CA PRO A 198 11.12 -8.27 -23.28
C PRO A 198 11.01 -6.88 -23.93
N LEU A 199 10.75 -5.86 -23.12
CA LEU A 199 10.65 -4.48 -23.59
C LEU A 199 12.02 -3.78 -23.49
N VAL A 200 12.25 -2.80 -24.35
CA VAL A 200 13.38 -1.87 -24.25
C VAL A 200 13.26 -1.16 -22.90
N PRO A 201 14.30 -1.17 -22.03
CA PRO A 201 14.24 -0.50 -20.74
C PRO A 201 13.84 0.98 -20.90
N PHE A 202 12.98 1.46 -20.01
CA PHE A 202 12.42 2.82 -19.99
C PHE A 202 11.41 3.16 -21.10
N SER A 203 11.15 2.26 -22.05
CA SER A 203 10.16 2.48 -23.12
C SER A 203 8.71 2.47 -22.63
N SER A 204 8.43 1.84 -21.49
CA SER A 204 7.06 1.65 -21.00
C SER A 204 6.68 2.59 -19.85
N ASN A 205 7.61 3.22 -19.13
CA ASN A 205 7.33 3.92 -17.86
C ASN A 205 6.62 2.99 -16.84
N PRO A 206 7.35 2.11 -16.14
CA PRO A 206 6.78 1.16 -15.20
C PRO A 206 6.17 1.87 -13.98
N PRO A 207 5.19 1.25 -13.33
CA PRO A 207 4.53 1.83 -12.16
C PRO A 207 5.51 1.96 -11.00
N THR A 208 5.41 3.07 -10.24
CA THR A 208 6.19 3.26 -9.02
C THR A 208 5.84 2.21 -7.97
N LEU A 209 6.85 1.52 -7.43
CA LEU A 209 6.64 0.60 -6.31
C LEU A 209 6.47 1.41 -5.01
N GLN A 210 5.29 1.32 -4.41
CA GLN A 210 4.93 1.99 -3.15
C GLN A 210 4.42 1.03 -2.08
N SER A 211 4.53 -0.28 -2.33
CA SER A 211 4.27 -1.31 -1.34
C SER A 211 5.60 -1.82 -0.77
N PRO A 212 5.68 -2.04 0.56
CA PRO A 212 6.88 -2.59 1.16
C PRO A 212 7.10 -4.04 0.72
N ILE A 213 8.35 -4.37 0.40
CA ILE A 213 8.79 -5.76 0.23
C ILE A 213 9.32 -6.24 1.59
N PRO A 214 8.82 -7.36 2.14
CA PRO A 214 9.38 -7.94 3.36
C PRO A 214 10.89 -8.19 3.22
N PHE A 215 11.67 -7.92 4.28
CA PHE A 215 13.13 -8.02 4.22
C PHE A 215 13.65 -9.38 3.75
N HIS A 216 12.98 -10.48 4.11
CA HIS A 216 13.38 -11.83 3.68
C HIS A 216 13.17 -12.07 2.18
N LEU A 217 12.35 -11.25 1.52
CA LEU A 217 12.04 -11.28 0.09
C LEU A 217 12.76 -10.21 -0.72
N LEU A 218 13.58 -9.36 -0.11
CA LEU A 218 14.45 -8.49 -0.88
C LEU A 218 15.42 -9.36 -1.70
N PRO A 219 15.68 -9.02 -2.98
CA PRO A 219 16.63 -9.77 -3.79
C PRO A 219 18.00 -9.88 -3.13
N GLU A 220 18.55 -11.08 -3.00
CA GLU A 220 19.88 -11.27 -2.42
C GLU A 220 20.97 -10.76 -3.38
N THR A 221 20.76 -10.97 -4.67
CA THR A 221 21.63 -10.46 -5.75
C THR A 221 20.87 -9.46 -6.63
N LEU A 222 21.54 -8.38 -7.00
CA LEU A 222 21.07 -7.42 -7.98
C LEU A 222 21.95 -7.47 -9.23
N ILE A 223 21.35 -7.77 -10.38
CA ILE A 223 21.98 -7.76 -11.69
C ILE A 223 21.76 -6.37 -12.30
N VAL A 224 22.80 -5.54 -12.28
CA VAL A 224 22.69 -4.13 -12.68
C VAL A 224 23.17 -3.96 -14.11
N HIS A 225 22.26 -3.49 -14.97
CA HIS A 225 22.50 -3.15 -16.36
C HIS A 225 22.93 -1.67 -16.46
N ASP A 226 24.22 -1.44 -16.71
CA ASP A 226 24.87 -0.12 -16.75
C ASP A 226 25.68 0.09 -18.05
N PRO A 227 25.02 0.10 -19.22
CA PRO A 227 25.68 0.33 -20.50
C PRO A 227 26.42 1.68 -20.56
N PHE A 228 25.98 2.66 -19.77
CA PHE A 228 26.48 4.03 -19.74
C PHE A 228 27.61 4.30 -18.72
N ARG A 229 27.99 3.31 -17.91
CA ARG A 229 29.03 3.42 -16.84
C ARG A 229 28.68 4.39 -15.69
N LEU A 230 27.41 4.54 -15.38
CA LEU A 230 26.92 5.40 -14.30
C LEU A 230 27.35 4.90 -12.91
N LEU A 231 27.64 3.60 -12.76
CA LEU A 231 28.04 3.00 -11.47
C LEU A 231 29.39 3.51 -10.95
N HIS A 232 30.20 4.18 -11.77
CA HIS A 232 31.38 4.89 -11.28
C HIS A 232 31.05 6.21 -10.57
N ALA A 233 29.78 6.61 -10.57
CA ALA A 233 29.28 7.85 -10.00
C ALA A 233 30.02 9.11 -10.51
N THR A 234 30.51 9.04 -11.75
CA THR A 234 31.06 10.20 -12.48
C THR A 234 29.98 10.81 -13.35
N GLU A 235 29.99 12.12 -13.53
CA GLU A 235 29.09 12.77 -14.48
C GLU A 235 29.38 12.27 -15.90
N VAL A 236 28.31 11.91 -16.61
CA VAL A 236 28.38 11.45 -17.99
C VAL A 236 27.56 12.41 -18.83
N ASP A 237 28.20 13.08 -19.80
CA ASP A 237 27.56 14.06 -20.70
C ASP A 237 26.68 13.42 -21.79
N ASN A 238 26.37 12.13 -21.70
CA ASN A 238 25.79 11.37 -22.80
C ASN A 238 24.30 11.11 -22.61
N GLU A 239 23.46 11.71 -23.45
CA GLU A 239 22.02 11.47 -23.57
C GLU A 239 21.72 10.24 -24.44
N GLY A 240 22.50 9.16 -24.28
CA GLY A 240 22.31 7.94 -25.06
C GLY A 240 20.99 7.25 -24.70
N ASP A 241 20.24 6.83 -25.72
CA ASP A 241 19.03 6.01 -25.57
C ASP A 241 19.37 4.52 -25.52
N TRP A 242 18.53 3.72 -24.86
CA TRP A 242 18.72 2.28 -24.73
C TRP A 242 18.75 1.53 -26.06
N THR A 243 18.02 2.02 -27.06
CA THR A 243 18.02 1.47 -28.43
C THR A 243 19.37 1.62 -29.14
N SER A 244 20.19 2.58 -28.74
CA SER A 244 21.49 2.88 -29.36
C SER A 244 22.66 2.07 -28.80
N ILE A 245 22.41 1.24 -27.78
CA ILE A 245 23.44 0.50 -27.07
C ILE A 245 23.83 -0.75 -27.87
N SER A 246 25.09 -0.80 -28.31
CA SER A 246 25.64 -1.98 -28.99
C SER A 246 26.00 -3.14 -28.06
N ARG A 247 26.22 -2.86 -26.77
CA ARG A 247 26.52 -3.87 -25.76
C ARG A 247 26.13 -3.43 -24.37
N ASP A 248 25.28 -4.22 -23.74
CA ASP A 248 24.92 -4.06 -22.34
C ASP A 248 26.07 -4.48 -21.40
N ARG A 249 26.23 -3.73 -20.30
CA ARG A 249 27.27 -3.96 -19.30
C ARG A 249 26.63 -4.34 -17.99
N ILE A 250 26.87 -5.57 -17.58
CA ILE A 250 26.20 -6.15 -16.42
C ILE A 250 27.15 -6.26 -15.24
N HIS A 251 26.66 -5.87 -14.08
CA HIS A 251 27.39 -5.93 -12.81
C HIS A 251 26.56 -6.64 -11.74
N LYS A 252 27.20 -7.56 -11.00
CA LYS A 252 26.57 -8.23 -9.86
C LYS A 252 26.81 -7.49 -8.55
N TYR A 253 25.75 -7.28 -7.80
CA TYR A 253 25.70 -6.61 -6.51
C TYR A 253 25.00 -7.49 -5.48
N HIS A 254 25.44 -7.44 -4.22
CA HIS A 254 24.86 -8.23 -3.12
C HIS A 254 24.16 -7.35 -2.10
N LEU A 255 23.03 -7.82 -1.59
CA LEU A 255 22.26 -7.16 -0.55
C LEU A 255 23.03 -7.13 0.77
N ASN A 256 23.17 -5.94 1.33
CA ASN A 256 23.85 -5.67 2.58
C ASN A 256 22.86 -5.25 3.67
N LEU A 257 22.52 -6.21 4.52
CA LEU A 257 21.75 -5.98 5.74
C LEU A 257 22.70 -6.02 6.93
N THR A 258 22.86 -4.89 7.62
CA THR A 258 23.79 -4.72 8.74
C THR A 258 23.07 -4.70 10.09
N ALA A 259 21.77 -4.42 10.13
CA ALA A 259 21.00 -4.44 11.37
C ALA A 259 20.71 -5.89 11.83
N ASP A 260 21.23 -6.27 13.00
CA ASP A 260 21.02 -7.61 13.58
C ASP A 260 19.54 -7.95 13.79
N SER A 261 18.73 -6.95 14.17
CA SER A 261 17.28 -7.12 14.32
C SER A 261 16.60 -7.54 13.01
N ILE A 262 17.06 -7.01 11.87
CA ILE A 262 16.55 -7.42 10.55
C ILE A 262 16.97 -8.86 10.26
N ARG A 263 18.24 -9.21 10.44
CA ARG A 263 18.74 -10.57 10.17
C ARG A 263 17.98 -11.61 10.99
N GLN A 264 17.75 -11.34 12.28
CA GLN A 264 16.94 -12.19 13.15
C GLN A 264 15.49 -12.30 12.66
N SER A 265 14.88 -11.18 12.23
CA SER A 265 13.51 -11.19 11.68
C SER A 265 13.40 -12.02 10.39
N ILE A 266 14.40 -11.97 9.51
CA ILE A 266 14.48 -12.76 8.28
C ILE A 266 14.52 -14.24 8.61
N GLU A 267 15.41 -14.62 9.52
CA GLU A 267 15.59 -16.01 9.93
C GLU A 267 14.31 -16.59 10.55
N VAL A 268 13.63 -15.82 11.41
CA VAL A 268 12.33 -16.20 11.99
C VAL A 268 11.25 -16.40 10.90
N GLU A 269 11.15 -15.49 9.93
CA GLU A 269 10.16 -15.63 8.84
C GLU A 269 10.49 -16.80 7.92
N ARG A 270 11.76 -17.03 7.58
CA ARG A 270 12.20 -18.18 6.79
C ARG A 270 11.86 -19.50 7.50
N MET A 271 12.12 -19.62 8.80
CA MET A 271 11.71 -20.79 9.59
C MET A 271 10.19 -20.98 9.62
N LYS A 272 9.40 -19.90 9.73
CA LYS A 272 7.93 -20.00 9.68
C LYS A 272 7.46 -20.55 8.33
N ILE A 273 8.04 -20.07 7.24
CA ILE A 273 7.71 -20.52 5.88
C ILE A 273 8.10 -21.99 5.70
N GLU A 274 9.31 -22.40 6.10
CA GLU A 274 9.76 -23.79 6.04
C GLU A 274 8.84 -24.72 6.84
N ASN A 275 8.49 -24.34 8.08
CA ASN A 275 7.56 -25.09 8.91
C ASN A 275 6.16 -25.21 8.28
N SER A 276 5.70 -24.15 7.60
CA SER A 276 4.40 -24.16 6.90
C SER A 276 4.41 -24.96 5.59
N SER A 277 5.59 -25.12 4.97
CA SER A 277 5.78 -25.83 3.70
C SER A 277 5.58 -27.34 3.83
N ASN A 278 5.75 -27.88 5.04
CA ASN A 278 5.55 -29.30 5.34
C ASN A 278 4.06 -29.70 5.48
N ARG A 279 3.13 -28.76 5.27
CA ARG A 279 1.71 -29.03 5.38
C ARG A 279 1.25 -29.81 4.15
N THR A 280 0.90 -31.08 4.34
CA THR A 280 0.38 -31.96 3.28
C THR A 280 -1.15 -32.00 3.23
N ASP A 281 -1.81 -31.41 4.24
CA ASP A 281 -3.25 -31.49 4.37
C ASP A 281 -3.96 -30.75 3.23
N PRO A 282 -4.91 -31.40 2.53
CA PRO A 282 -5.74 -30.76 1.54
C PRO A 282 -6.41 -29.50 2.09
N ILE A 283 -6.48 -28.45 1.27
CA ILE A 283 -7.17 -27.23 1.65
C ILE A 283 -8.56 -27.18 1.01
N GLU A 284 -9.53 -26.64 1.75
CA GLU A 284 -10.86 -26.37 1.23
C GLU A 284 -10.83 -25.12 0.35
N VAL A 285 -11.33 -25.24 -0.88
CA VAL A 285 -11.37 -24.12 -1.85
C VAL A 285 -12.77 -23.70 -2.24
N GLY A 286 -13.79 -24.49 -1.89
CA GLY A 286 -15.17 -24.14 -2.18
C GLY A 286 -16.14 -25.27 -1.91
N VAL A 287 -17.40 -25.04 -2.29
CA VAL A 287 -18.50 -25.99 -2.16
C VAL A 287 -19.23 -26.10 -3.49
N LEU A 288 -19.44 -27.33 -3.96
CA LEU A 288 -20.21 -27.63 -5.16
C LEU A 288 -21.60 -28.15 -4.78
N LEU A 289 -22.65 -27.56 -5.35
CA LEU A 289 -24.03 -27.96 -5.12
C LEU A 289 -24.58 -28.70 -6.35
N GLU A 290 -25.16 -29.87 -6.14
CA GLU A 290 -25.84 -30.68 -7.15
C GLU A 290 -27.32 -30.83 -6.78
N LEU A 291 -28.21 -30.17 -7.52
CA LEU A 291 -29.66 -30.27 -7.31
C LEU A 291 -30.21 -31.50 -8.05
N THR A 292 -30.95 -32.36 -7.35
CA THR A 292 -31.61 -33.54 -7.93
C THR A 292 -33.04 -33.20 -8.32
N GLY A 293 -33.25 -32.82 -9.59
CA GLY A 293 -34.58 -32.53 -10.12
C GLY A 293 -34.50 -31.68 -11.38
N GLY A 294 -34.59 -32.31 -12.55
CA GLY A 294 -34.52 -31.64 -13.85
C GLY A 294 -35.82 -30.93 -14.19
N ASP A 295 -35.94 -29.66 -13.79
CA ASP A 295 -36.49 -28.55 -14.57
C ASP A 295 -36.47 -27.29 -13.68
N GLU A 296 -35.54 -26.35 -13.92
CA GLU A 296 -35.42 -25.10 -13.15
C GLU A 296 -36.67 -24.18 -13.27
N SER A 297 -37.61 -24.52 -14.15
CA SER A 297 -38.68 -23.63 -14.60
C SER A 297 -39.99 -23.70 -13.79
N GLN A 298 -40.13 -24.56 -12.77
CA GLN A 298 -41.43 -24.77 -12.09
C GLN A 298 -41.47 -24.63 -10.54
N HIS A 299 -40.39 -24.21 -9.88
CA HIS A 299 -40.38 -24.11 -8.41
C HIS A 299 -40.60 -22.67 -7.90
N THR A 300 -41.87 -22.24 -7.83
CA THR A 300 -42.30 -21.00 -7.16
C THR A 300 -42.76 -21.20 -5.71
N GLY A 301 -42.55 -22.40 -5.13
CA GLY A 301 -42.91 -22.72 -3.75
C GLY A 301 -41.70 -22.94 -2.84
N SER A 302 -41.84 -22.62 -1.56
CA SER A 302 -40.85 -22.79 -0.48
C SER A 302 -40.52 -24.26 -0.13
N SER A 303 -40.73 -25.19 -1.06
CA SER A 303 -40.47 -26.60 -0.83
C SER A 303 -38.96 -26.86 -0.85
N PRO A 304 -38.44 -27.65 0.11
CA PRO A 304 -37.03 -28.03 0.12
C PRO A 304 -36.66 -28.72 -1.19
N VAL A 305 -35.58 -28.27 -1.82
CA VAL A 305 -35.05 -28.91 -3.03
C VAL A 305 -34.06 -29.97 -2.60
N ALA A 306 -34.34 -31.24 -2.95
CA ALA A 306 -33.42 -32.33 -2.69
C ALA A 306 -32.14 -32.12 -3.50
N GLY A 307 -30.99 -32.33 -2.86
CA GLY A 307 -29.72 -32.30 -3.56
C GLY A 307 -28.55 -32.65 -2.66
N ASN A 308 -27.37 -32.63 -3.25
CA ASN A 308 -26.11 -32.96 -2.58
C ASN A 308 -25.22 -31.72 -2.52
N ALA A 309 -24.49 -31.56 -1.41
CA ALA A 309 -23.43 -30.59 -1.29
C ALA A 309 -22.09 -31.30 -1.10
N HIS A 310 -21.09 -30.84 -1.86
CA HIS A 310 -19.76 -31.40 -1.89
C HIS A 310 -18.74 -30.36 -1.47
N LYS A 311 -17.99 -30.64 -0.39
CA LYS A 311 -16.82 -29.86 -0.02
C LYS A 311 -15.69 -30.15 -1.01
N LEU A 312 -15.21 -29.12 -1.70
CA LEU A 312 -14.12 -29.23 -2.66
C LEU A 312 -12.79 -28.99 -1.96
N THR A 313 -11.89 -29.96 -2.10
CA THR A 313 -10.54 -29.91 -1.52
C THR A 313 -9.49 -30.12 -2.60
N VAL A 314 -8.37 -29.42 -2.49
CA VAL A 314 -7.24 -29.48 -3.43
C VAL A 314 -5.93 -29.66 -2.66
N PRO A 315 -4.83 -30.10 -3.31
CA PRO A 315 -3.50 -30.00 -2.73
C PRO A 315 -3.23 -28.57 -2.21
N PRO A 316 -2.46 -28.41 -1.12
CA PRO A 316 -2.06 -27.10 -0.64
C PRO A 316 -1.32 -26.33 -1.74
N PRO A 317 -1.42 -24.98 -1.77
CA PRO A 317 -0.64 -24.18 -2.70
C PRO A 317 0.85 -24.40 -2.47
N PRO A 318 1.70 -24.17 -3.50
CA PRO A 318 3.13 -24.15 -3.27
C PRO A 318 3.45 -23.10 -2.20
N PRO A 319 4.44 -23.38 -1.33
CA PRO A 319 4.76 -22.48 -0.25
C PRO A 319 5.18 -21.11 -0.81
N PRO A 320 4.91 -20.02 -0.08
CA PRO A 320 5.42 -18.71 -0.48
C PRO A 320 6.96 -18.77 -0.56
N PRO A 321 7.59 -17.97 -1.42
CA PRO A 321 9.05 -17.91 -1.48
C PRO A 321 9.61 -17.53 -0.10
N SER A 322 10.67 -18.19 0.35
CA SER A 322 11.39 -17.83 1.58
C SER A 322 12.47 -16.77 1.33
N PHE A 323 12.87 -16.59 0.07
CA PHE A 323 13.80 -15.58 -0.39
C PHE A 323 13.65 -15.30 -1.89
N THR A 324 14.28 -14.21 -2.34
CA THR A 324 14.34 -13.83 -3.75
C THR A 324 15.80 -13.91 -4.21
N PRO A 325 16.16 -14.86 -5.09
CA PRO A 325 17.56 -15.06 -5.48
C PRO A 325 18.16 -13.83 -6.15
N GLU A 326 17.46 -13.29 -7.15
CA GLU A 326 17.96 -12.18 -7.93
C GLU A 326 16.84 -11.27 -8.46
N ALA A 327 17.24 -10.06 -8.84
CA ALA A 327 16.43 -9.10 -9.58
C ALA A 327 17.33 -8.29 -10.52
N HIS A 328 16.74 -7.69 -11.55
CA HIS A 328 17.47 -6.91 -12.55
C HIS A 328 17.18 -5.42 -12.38
N LEU A 329 18.22 -4.58 -12.34
CA LEU A 329 18.11 -3.13 -12.23
C LEU A 329 18.67 -2.47 -13.48
N PHE A 330 17.88 -1.62 -14.12
CA PHE A 330 18.27 -0.84 -15.30
C PHE A 330 18.43 0.63 -14.89
N ILE A 331 19.55 1.25 -15.27
CA ILE A 331 19.84 2.66 -14.99
C ILE A 331 20.18 3.41 -16.26
N SER A 332 19.73 4.66 -16.37
CA SER A 332 19.88 5.48 -17.57
C SER A 332 20.27 6.92 -17.22
N PRO A 333 21.18 7.57 -17.95
CA PRO A 333 21.49 8.98 -17.76
C PRO A 333 20.28 9.88 -18.04
N ALA A 334 19.39 9.48 -18.95
CA ALA A 334 18.15 10.20 -19.26
C ALA A 334 17.16 10.25 -18.08
N HIS A 335 17.38 9.40 -17.07
CA HIS A 335 16.52 9.28 -15.88
C HIS A 335 17.23 9.76 -14.60
N VAL A 336 18.21 10.65 -14.74
CA VAL A 336 18.77 11.38 -13.58
C VAL A 336 17.70 12.32 -13.01
N ILE A 337 17.44 12.23 -11.71
CA ILE A 337 16.43 13.06 -11.03
C ILE A 337 17.05 14.02 -10.02
N GLY A 338 18.31 13.81 -9.63
CA GLY A 338 18.98 14.69 -8.69
C GLY A 338 20.47 14.42 -8.56
N LYS A 339 21.20 15.47 -8.20
CA LYS A 339 22.61 15.42 -7.80
C LYS A 339 22.72 16.01 -6.39
N GLY A 340 23.12 15.17 -5.45
CA GLY A 340 23.50 15.58 -4.10
C GLY A 340 24.98 15.93 -4.04
N ASN A 341 25.41 16.47 -2.90
CA ASN A 341 26.84 16.74 -2.65
C ASN A 341 27.69 15.47 -2.64
N HIS A 342 27.07 14.34 -2.29
CA HIS A 342 27.71 13.06 -2.00
C HIS A 342 27.15 11.91 -2.85
N SER A 343 26.20 12.22 -3.75
CA SER A 343 25.43 11.18 -4.44
C SER A 343 24.86 11.63 -5.77
N LEU A 344 24.65 10.67 -6.67
CA LEU A 344 23.81 10.80 -7.86
C LEU A 344 22.54 9.99 -7.67
N VAL A 345 21.41 10.51 -8.17
CA VAL A 345 20.10 9.91 -7.95
C VAL A 345 19.43 9.69 -9.30
N TYR A 346 19.05 8.44 -9.56
CA TYR A 346 18.39 8.01 -10.78
C TYR A 346 17.01 7.44 -10.44
N ARG A 347 16.04 7.71 -11.30
CA ARG A 347 14.88 6.83 -11.42
C ARG A 347 15.33 5.59 -12.20
N ALA A 348 15.15 4.42 -11.61
CA ALA A 348 15.58 3.15 -12.17
C ALA A 348 14.37 2.24 -12.44
N GLU A 349 14.45 1.41 -13.47
CA GLU A 349 13.54 0.29 -13.64
C GLU A 349 14.10 -0.91 -12.90
N TRP A 350 13.26 -1.54 -12.09
CA TRP A 350 13.60 -2.71 -11.29
C TRP A 350 12.67 -3.85 -11.69
N ASP A 351 13.21 -4.83 -12.38
CA ASP A 351 12.47 -6.00 -12.85
C ASP A 351 12.50 -7.08 -11.76
N LEU A 352 11.31 -7.42 -11.26
CA LEU A 352 11.11 -8.25 -10.09
C LEU A 352 10.25 -9.48 -10.42
N PRO A 353 10.49 -10.64 -9.79
CA PRO A 353 9.60 -11.79 -9.94
C PRO A 353 8.17 -11.49 -9.49
N ARG A 354 7.17 -11.88 -10.28
CA ARG A 354 5.75 -11.63 -9.94
C ARG A 354 5.26 -12.37 -8.70
N THR A 355 5.99 -13.39 -8.25
CA THR A 355 5.78 -14.05 -6.95
C THR A 355 5.85 -13.09 -5.77
N LEU A 356 6.55 -11.94 -5.92
CA LEU A 356 6.58 -10.90 -4.90
C LEU A 356 5.27 -10.12 -4.77
N PHE A 357 4.47 -10.07 -5.84
CA PHE A 357 3.25 -9.26 -5.90
C PHE A 357 1.97 -10.09 -5.83
N SER A 358 2.05 -11.39 -6.14
CA SER A 358 0.88 -12.26 -6.19
C SER A 358 1.18 -13.62 -5.58
N LYS A 359 0.24 -14.10 -4.77
CA LYS A 359 0.22 -15.49 -4.31
C LYS A 359 -0.12 -16.44 -5.46
N PRO A 360 0.26 -17.72 -5.36
CA PRO A 360 -0.24 -18.77 -6.26
C PRO A 360 -1.77 -18.79 -6.30
N LYS A 361 -2.34 -19.06 -7.47
CA LYS A 361 -3.79 -19.07 -7.70
C LYS A 361 -4.22 -20.41 -8.28
N ILE A 362 -5.43 -20.84 -7.94
CA ILE A 362 -6.06 -22.00 -8.57
C ILE A 362 -7.35 -21.56 -9.26
N CYS A 363 -7.64 -22.14 -10.43
CA CYS A 363 -8.83 -21.80 -11.18
C CYS A 363 -10.06 -22.50 -10.60
N MET A 364 -10.95 -21.76 -9.94
CA MET A 364 -12.18 -22.34 -9.39
C MET A 364 -13.07 -22.98 -10.45
N THR A 365 -13.18 -22.39 -11.65
CA THR A 365 -13.94 -22.99 -12.76
C THR A 365 -13.36 -24.34 -13.19
N CYS A 366 -12.03 -24.48 -13.24
CA CYS A 366 -11.40 -25.77 -13.55
C CYS A 366 -11.57 -26.77 -12.39
N VAL A 367 -11.48 -26.31 -11.14
CA VAL A 367 -11.71 -27.15 -9.95
C VAL A 367 -13.13 -27.70 -9.95
N GLU A 368 -14.14 -26.86 -10.20
CA GLU A 368 -15.53 -27.29 -10.31
C GLU A 368 -15.75 -28.30 -11.44
N LYS A 369 -15.16 -28.05 -12.62
CA LYS A 369 -15.24 -28.99 -13.75
C LYS A 369 -14.63 -30.35 -13.38
N ALA A 370 -13.44 -30.36 -12.81
CA ALA A 370 -12.77 -31.58 -12.37
C ALA A 370 -13.56 -32.30 -11.26
N ALA A 371 -14.16 -31.56 -10.32
CA ALA A 371 -15.02 -32.11 -9.29
C ALA A 371 -16.24 -32.83 -9.89
N ARG A 372 -16.91 -32.23 -10.88
CA ARG A 372 -18.03 -32.85 -11.60
C ARG A 372 -17.61 -34.13 -12.32
N GLU A 373 -16.43 -34.16 -12.94
CA GLU A 373 -15.90 -35.38 -13.57
C GLU A 373 -15.63 -36.50 -12.56
N VAL A 374 -15.13 -36.16 -11.35
CA VAL A 374 -14.94 -37.13 -10.26
C VAL A 374 -16.29 -37.68 -9.78
N LEU A 375 -17.29 -36.81 -9.59
CA LEU A 375 -18.64 -37.19 -9.17
C LEU A 375 -19.35 -38.06 -10.23
N GLN A 376 -19.23 -37.71 -11.51
CA GLN A 376 -19.76 -38.51 -12.61
C GLN A 376 -19.17 -39.93 -12.59
N LYS A 377 -17.84 -40.05 -12.48
CA LYS A 377 -17.16 -41.36 -12.38
C LYS A 377 -17.59 -42.18 -11.15
N ARG A 378 -17.89 -41.52 -10.01
CA ARG A 378 -18.45 -42.19 -8.82
C ARG A 378 -19.86 -42.72 -9.09
N SER A 379 -20.71 -41.91 -9.74
CA SER A 379 -22.09 -42.29 -10.08
C SER A 379 -22.14 -43.49 -11.05
N GLU A 380 -21.23 -43.54 -12.03
CA GLU A 380 -21.13 -44.65 -12.98
C GLU A 380 -20.72 -45.96 -12.30
N LYS A 381 -19.79 -45.90 -11.32
CA LYS A 381 -19.43 -47.06 -10.48
C LYS A 381 -20.62 -47.52 -9.62
N MET A 382 -21.37 -46.60 -9.03
CA MET A 382 -22.51 -46.92 -8.15
C MET A 382 -23.72 -47.52 -8.89
N LYS A 383 -23.92 -47.27 -10.19
CA LYS A 383 -24.98 -47.93 -10.97
C LYS A 383 -24.86 -49.48 -11.00
N THR A 384 -23.72 -50.03 -10.58
CA THR A 384 -23.48 -51.47 -10.46
C THR A 384 -23.69 -52.05 -9.05
N GLY A 385 -23.95 -51.21 -8.03
CA GLY A 385 -24.19 -51.63 -6.65
C GLY A 385 -25.30 -50.82 -5.98
N SER A 386 -26.37 -51.48 -5.55
CA SER A 386 -27.51 -50.85 -4.84
C SER A 386 -27.06 -50.30 -3.48
N SER A 387 -26.75 -49.01 -3.41
CA SER A 387 -26.61 -48.27 -2.15
C SER A 387 -27.27 -46.90 -2.29
N ALA A 388 -28.27 -46.64 -1.45
CA ALA A 388 -28.92 -45.34 -1.35
C ALA A 388 -28.05 -44.42 -0.50
N GLU A 389 -27.34 -43.48 -1.13
CA GLU A 389 -26.69 -42.39 -0.37
C GLU A 389 -27.75 -41.44 0.19
N SER A 390 -27.53 -40.98 1.42
CA SER A 390 -28.41 -40.02 2.10
C SER A 390 -28.30 -38.64 1.44
N SER A 391 -29.32 -38.26 0.67
CA SER A 391 -29.44 -36.91 0.09
C SER A 391 -29.82 -35.88 1.16
N GLY A 392 -29.22 -34.69 1.12
CA GLY A 392 -29.64 -33.54 1.91
C GLY A 392 -30.78 -32.75 1.27
N ASN A 393 -31.21 -31.69 1.95
CA ASN A 393 -32.17 -30.73 1.43
C ASN A 393 -31.60 -29.31 1.48
N PHE A 394 -31.79 -28.56 0.40
CA PHE A 394 -31.57 -27.11 0.35
C PHE A 394 -32.84 -26.38 0.77
N VAL A 395 -32.73 -25.58 1.81
CA VAL A 395 -33.80 -24.73 2.31
C VAL A 395 -33.47 -23.30 1.94
N LEU A 396 -34.32 -22.66 1.14
CA LEU A 396 -34.20 -21.24 0.85
C LEU A 396 -34.49 -20.45 2.14
N GLN A 397 -33.48 -19.79 2.68
CA GLN A 397 -33.60 -18.87 3.80
C GLN A 397 -33.62 -17.44 3.26
N GLU A 398 -34.48 -16.60 3.83
CA GLU A 398 -34.44 -15.16 3.59
C GLU A 398 -33.77 -14.49 4.78
N ALA A 399 -32.56 -13.95 4.58
CA ALA A 399 -31.95 -13.05 5.54
C ALA A 399 -32.31 -11.60 5.19
N HIS A 400 -32.76 -10.90 6.21
CA HIS A 400 -32.99 -9.48 6.18
C HIS A 400 -31.71 -8.77 6.58
N ARG A 401 -30.94 -8.29 5.59
CA ARG A 401 -29.75 -7.47 5.87
C ARG A 401 -30.15 -6.00 5.88
N PRO A 402 -29.83 -5.22 6.93
CA PRO A 402 -30.06 -3.78 6.91
C PRO A 402 -29.20 -3.15 5.82
N GLU A 403 -29.85 -2.46 4.89
CA GLU A 403 -29.19 -1.68 3.83
C GLU A 403 -29.29 -0.20 4.21
N ILE A 404 -28.13 0.46 4.27
CA ILE A 404 -28.07 1.91 4.49
C ILE A 404 -28.13 2.57 3.12
N VAL A 405 -29.30 3.10 2.76
CA VAL A 405 -29.48 3.86 1.51
C VAL A 405 -29.34 5.34 1.80
N PHE A 406 -28.32 5.96 1.20
CA PHE A 406 -28.15 7.40 1.25
C PHE A 406 -29.05 8.03 0.19
N THR A 407 -30.11 8.73 0.61
CA THR A 407 -30.98 9.47 -0.32
C THR A 407 -30.70 10.96 -0.16
N ALA A 408 -30.09 11.58 -1.17
CA ALA A 408 -29.87 13.01 -1.22
C ALA A 408 -31.09 13.70 -1.83
N ASN A 409 -31.96 14.29 -0.99
CA ASN A 409 -33.10 15.06 -1.49
C ASN A 409 -32.66 16.51 -1.70
N LYS A 410 -32.66 16.98 -2.95
CA LYS A 410 -32.53 18.42 -3.26
C LYS A 410 -33.89 19.08 -3.10
N VAL A 411 -34.11 19.77 -1.97
CA VAL A 411 -35.21 20.74 -1.88
C VAL A 411 -34.73 22.01 -2.57
N PHE A 412 -35.31 22.33 -3.72
CA PHE A 412 -35.06 23.60 -4.40
C PHE A 412 -35.79 24.70 -3.64
N ASP A 413 -35.06 25.44 -2.80
CA ASP A 413 -35.53 26.70 -2.26
C ASP A 413 -35.34 27.81 -3.34
N PRO A 414 -36.41 28.50 -3.78
CA PRO A 414 -36.30 29.60 -4.74
C PRO A 414 -35.49 30.80 -4.23
N THR A 415 -35.09 30.85 -2.95
CA THR A 415 -34.26 31.93 -2.38
C THR A 415 -32.75 31.75 -2.60
N GLY A 416 -32.30 30.66 -3.24
CA GLY A 416 -30.90 30.48 -3.64
C GLY A 416 -29.95 29.98 -2.56
N ALA A 417 -30.46 29.63 -1.37
CA ALA A 417 -29.73 28.90 -0.34
C ALA A 417 -30.05 27.40 -0.47
N SER A 418 -29.16 26.60 -1.08
CA SER A 418 -29.36 25.16 -1.14
C SER A 418 -28.93 24.50 0.17
N ASP A 419 -29.88 24.19 1.05
CA ASP A 419 -29.62 23.36 2.21
C ASP A 419 -29.80 21.89 1.82
N SER A 420 -28.68 21.21 1.51
CA SER A 420 -28.70 19.79 1.19
C SER A 420 -28.76 18.98 2.49
N THR A 421 -29.95 18.53 2.86
CA THR A 421 -30.12 17.59 3.97
C THR A 421 -29.87 16.17 3.47
N CYS A 422 -28.79 15.55 3.94
CA CYS A 422 -28.54 14.13 3.75
C CYS A 422 -29.29 13.37 4.85
N THR A 423 -30.43 12.77 4.50
CA THR A 423 -31.16 11.89 5.41
C THR A 423 -30.73 10.45 5.15
N HIS A 424 -30.25 9.76 6.18
CA HIS A 424 -30.10 8.31 6.14
C HIS A 424 -31.43 7.69 6.51
N THR A 425 -32.02 6.95 5.57
CA THR A 425 -33.19 6.11 5.87
C THR A 425 -32.70 4.68 5.87
N LEU A 426 -32.75 4.02 7.03
CA LEU A 426 -32.76 2.57 7.11
C LEU A 426 -34.01 2.12 6.35
N ARG A 427 -33.85 1.65 5.11
CA ARG A 427 -34.94 1.01 4.39
C ARG A 427 -35.11 -0.39 4.96
N ASP A 428 -36.36 -0.84 5.04
CA ASP A 428 -36.65 -2.24 5.32
C ASP A 428 -36.09 -3.10 4.17
N HIS A 429 -34.96 -3.73 4.51
CA HIS A 429 -34.37 -4.97 4.00
C HIS A 429 -34.28 -5.16 2.49
N ALA A 430 -33.05 -5.12 1.96
CA ALA A 430 -32.70 -6.01 0.86
C ALA A 430 -32.87 -7.46 1.36
N LYS A 431 -33.88 -8.15 0.83
CA LYS A 431 -34.05 -9.58 1.04
C LYS A 431 -32.90 -10.30 0.35
N VAL A 432 -31.95 -10.80 1.15
CA VAL A 432 -30.93 -11.71 0.63
C VAL A 432 -31.45 -13.12 0.83
N SER A 433 -31.83 -13.76 -0.27
CA SER A 433 -32.16 -15.18 -0.25
C SER A 433 -30.89 -16.01 -0.42
N TYR A 434 -30.68 -16.98 0.45
CA TYR A 434 -29.55 -17.91 0.40
C TYR A 434 -30.06 -19.34 0.66
N PHE A 435 -29.37 -20.33 0.11
CA PHE A 435 -29.71 -21.72 0.36
C PHE A 435 -28.92 -22.24 1.56
N GLU A 436 -29.62 -22.72 2.58
CA GLU A 436 -29.04 -23.46 3.69
C GLU A 436 -29.14 -24.96 3.39
N TYR A 437 -28.01 -25.66 3.39
CA TYR A 437 -27.96 -27.09 3.18
C TYR A 437 -28.02 -27.82 4.53
N THR A 438 -29.03 -28.69 4.70
CA THR A 438 -29.28 -29.41 5.97
C THR A 438 -28.80 -30.87 5.97
N GLY A 439 -28.08 -31.29 4.92
CA GLY A 439 -27.55 -32.65 4.80
C GLY A 439 -26.09 -32.80 5.22
N SER A 440 -25.59 -34.04 5.17
CA SER A 440 -24.14 -34.29 5.25
C SER A 440 -23.44 -33.83 3.98
N MET A 441 -22.33 -33.11 4.12
CA MET A 441 -21.47 -32.76 2.99
C MET A 441 -20.45 -33.86 2.75
N SER A 442 -20.38 -34.39 1.53
CA SER A 442 -19.28 -35.31 1.16
C SER A 442 -18.08 -34.51 0.66
N THR A 443 -16.88 -35.08 0.77
CA THR A 443 -15.66 -34.41 0.29
C THR A 443 -15.26 -34.94 -1.09
N VAL A 444 -14.94 -34.02 -1.99
CA VAL A 444 -14.35 -34.30 -3.31
C VAL A 444 -12.94 -33.73 -3.28
N TYR A 445 -11.96 -34.59 -3.51
CA TYR A 445 -10.55 -34.21 -3.61
C TYR A 445 -10.18 -34.08 -5.10
N ILE A 446 -9.58 -32.94 -5.45
CA ILE A 446 -9.21 -32.57 -6.82
C ILE A 446 -7.70 -32.31 -6.85
N ASP A 447 -6.94 -33.21 -7.46
CA ASP A 447 -5.49 -33.13 -7.65
C ASP A 447 -5.08 -32.87 -9.12
N THR A 448 -6.04 -32.85 -10.03
CA THR A 448 -5.80 -32.67 -11.48
C THR A 448 -5.69 -31.21 -11.92
N VAL A 449 -6.06 -30.27 -11.05
CA VAL A 449 -6.00 -28.83 -11.35
C VAL A 449 -4.78 -28.24 -10.64
N PRO A 450 -3.76 -27.78 -11.40
CA PRO A 450 -2.55 -27.27 -10.79
C PRO A 450 -2.74 -25.87 -10.22
N TRP A 451 -1.89 -25.53 -9.26
CA TRP A 451 -1.68 -24.14 -8.85
C TRP A 451 -0.88 -23.41 -9.92
N TYR A 452 -1.34 -22.21 -10.27
CA TYR A 452 -0.63 -21.27 -11.11
C TYR A 452 0.25 -20.39 -10.24
N ASP A 453 1.56 -20.48 -10.46
CA ASP A 453 2.55 -19.59 -9.87
C ASP A 453 2.78 -18.39 -10.81
N PRO A 454 2.49 -17.14 -10.41
CA PRO A 454 2.73 -15.98 -11.26
C PRO A 454 4.21 -15.77 -11.64
N GLY A 455 5.16 -16.35 -10.91
CA GLY A 455 6.59 -16.32 -11.25
C GLY A 455 7.04 -17.47 -12.17
N SER A 456 6.11 -18.28 -12.68
CA SER A 456 6.39 -19.36 -13.63
C SER A 456 5.34 -19.37 -14.74
N THR A 457 5.75 -19.68 -15.97
CA THR A 457 4.79 -19.94 -17.06
C THR A 457 4.33 -21.39 -17.09
N THR A 458 4.79 -22.24 -16.17
CA THR A 458 4.46 -23.67 -16.15
C THR A 458 3.84 -24.07 -14.81
N PRO A 459 2.61 -24.62 -14.82
CA PRO A 459 1.76 -24.79 -15.99
C PRO A 459 1.22 -23.45 -16.50
N ALA A 460 0.93 -23.37 -17.80
CA ALA A 460 0.35 -22.19 -18.39
C ALA A 460 -1.00 -21.86 -17.71
N PRO A 461 -1.31 -20.56 -17.48
CA PRO A 461 -2.58 -20.20 -16.88
C PRO A 461 -3.72 -20.61 -17.82
N CYS A 462 -4.79 -21.19 -17.26
CA CYS A 462 -5.96 -21.50 -18.08
C CYS A 462 -6.68 -20.22 -18.52
N LEU A 463 -7.44 -20.31 -19.63
CA LEU A 463 -8.21 -19.18 -20.16
C LEU A 463 -9.14 -18.53 -19.11
N HIS A 464 -9.74 -19.31 -18.21
CA HIS A 464 -10.58 -18.77 -17.13
C HIS A 464 -9.80 -17.86 -16.16
N LEU A 465 -8.56 -18.23 -15.82
CA LEU A 465 -7.72 -17.39 -14.95
C LEU A 465 -7.30 -16.10 -15.66
N MET A 466 -7.06 -16.18 -16.97
CA MET A 466 -6.73 -15.01 -17.80
C MET A 466 -7.92 -14.07 -18.00
N GLN A 467 -9.15 -14.60 -17.99
CA GLN A 467 -10.39 -13.84 -18.17
C GLN A 467 -10.89 -13.14 -16.89
N ASN A 468 -10.57 -13.66 -15.70
CA ASN A 468 -11.08 -13.14 -14.41
C ASN A 468 -10.32 -11.91 -13.88
N SER A 469 -9.71 -11.10 -14.74
CA SER A 469 -9.01 -9.89 -14.32
C SER A 469 -9.95 -8.68 -14.38
N ILE A 470 -9.92 -7.84 -13.34
CA ILE A 470 -10.73 -6.61 -13.23
C ILE A 470 -10.45 -5.66 -14.39
N SER A 471 -9.20 -5.64 -14.87
CA SER A 471 -8.78 -4.80 -16.00
C SER A 471 -9.21 -5.36 -17.37
N GLY A 472 -9.94 -6.47 -17.42
CA GLY A 472 -10.31 -7.19 -18.63
C GLY A 472 -9.45 -8.43 -18.91
N PRO A 473 -9.89 -9.30 -19.83
CA PRO A 473 -9.18 -10.54 -20.15
C PRO A 473 -7.83 -10.25 -20.79
N LEU A 474 -6.77 -10.89 -20.30
CA LEU A 474 -5.46 -10.84 -20.97
C LEU A 474 -5.49 -11.80 -22.16
N PRO A 475 -5.08 -11.37 -23.38
CA PRO A 475 -5.14 -12.22 -24.57
C PRO A 475 -4.05 -13.30 -24.59
N ARG A 476 -2.95 -13.10 -23.86
CA ARG A 476 -1.77 -13.99 -23.83
C ARG A 476 -1.18 -14.08 -22.41
N PRO A 477 -0.38 -15.12 -22.10
CA PRO A 477 0.40 -15.16 -20.87
C PRO A 477 1.31 -13.93 -20.74
N VAL A 478 1.54 -13.49 -19.50
CA VAL A 478 2.49 -12.41 -19.19
C VAL A 478 3.82 -12.99 -18.72
N PRO A 479 4.93 -12.24 -18.80
CA PRO A 479 6.21 -12.70 -18.28
C PRO A 479 6.17 -13.04 -16.78
N PRO A 480 7.05 -13.94 -16.29
CA PRO A 480 7.18 -14.28 -14.87
C PRO A 480 7.74 -13.13 -14.01
N THR A 481 8.24 -12.07 -14.64
CA THR A 481 8.70 -10.85 -13.98
C THR A 481 7.82 -9.65 -14.33
N ALA A 482 7.99 -8.58 -13.58
CA ALA A 482 7.31 -7.32 -13.80
C ALA A 482 8.25 -6.14 -13.46
N PRO A 483 8.40 -5.17 -14.38
CA PRO A 483 9.17 -3.97 -14.11
C PRO A 483 8.37 -3.02 -13.22
N VAL A 484 9.03 -2.47 -12.21
CA VAL A 484 8.55 -1.37 -11.36
C VAL A 484 9.57 -0.22 -11.34
N SER A 485 9.12 0.99 -11.05
CA SER A 485 10.01 2.15 -10.91
C SER A 485 10.39 2.36 -9.44
N VAL A 486 11.69 2.56 -9.18
CA VAL A 486 12.26 2.90 -7.87
C VAL A 486 13.33 3.99 -8.01
N ILE A 487 13.82 4.51 -6.89
CA ILE A 487 14.98 5.41 -6.86
C ILE A 487 16.24 4.62 -6.56
N ALA A 488 17.25 4.77 -7.42
CA ALA A 488 18.61 4.29 -7.19
C ALA A 488 19.52 5.48 -6.84
N LYS A 489 19.97 5.53 -5.59
CA LYS A 489 20.96 6.50 -5.11
C LYS A 489 22.34 5.86 -5.14
N LEU A 490 23.28 6.52 -5.82
CA LEU A 490 24.69 6.14 -5.96
C LEU A 490 25.55 7.11 -5.14
N SER A 491 26.61 6.63 -4.52
CA SER A 491 27.59 7.40 -3.75
C SER A 491 28.83 7.75 -4.56
N LEU A 492 29.35 8.96 -4.37
CA LEU A 492 30.63 9.39 -4.94
C LEU A 492 31.80 8.63 -4.30
N ALA A 493 32.91 8.49 -5.03
CA ALA A 493 34.09 7.78 -4.54
C ALA A 493 34.67 8.40 -3.25
N GLY A 494 34.98 7.55 -2.26
CA GLY A 494 35.57 7.96 -0.98
C GLY A 494 34.58 8.49 0.05
N ASP A 495 33.28 8.28 -0.18
CA ASP A 495 32.20 8.76 0.68
C ASP A 495 31.49 7.59 1.39
N ASP A 496 31.29 7.72 2.70
CA ASP A 496 30.60 6.71 3.54
C ASP A 496 29.16 7.11 3.88
N HIS A 497 28.68 8.27 3.38
CA HIS A 497 27.38 8.83 3.73
C HIS A 497 26.22 7.92 3.30
N LEU A 498 26.35 7.23 2.16
CA LEU A 498 25.28 6.35 1.66
C LEU A 498 25.17 5.06 2.48
N GLU A 499 26.29 4.53 2.97
CA GLU A 499 26.29 3.36 3.87
C GLU A 499 25.62 3.72 5.20
N LYS A 500 25.98 4.87 5.79
CA LYS A 500 25.33 5.39 7.01
C LYS A 500 23.83 5.59 6.81
N GLU A 501 23.44 6.15 5.67
CA GLU A 501 22.03 6.33 5.32
C GLU A 501 21.29 4.98 5.25
N ALA A 502 21.87 3.97 4.61
CA ALA A 502 21.31 2.63 4.53
C ALA A 502 21.15 1.99 5.93
N VAL A 503 22.15 2.12 6.80
CA VAL A 503 22.07 1.65 8.19
C VAL A 503 20.91 2.32 8.92
N ASN A 504 20.71 3.62 8.73
CA ASN A 504 19.62 4.34 9.37
C ASN A 504 18.24 3.86 8.87
N TYR A 505 18.06 3.65 7.56
CA TYR A 505 16.82 3.06 7.03
C TYR A 505 16.52 1.67 7.60
N GLN A 506 17.54 0.83 7.76
CA GLN A 506 17.40 -0.50 8.37
C GLN A 506 17.00 -0.45 9.84
N ARG A 507 17.31 0.65 10.53
CA ARG A 507 16.98 0.85 11.96
C ARG A 507 15.64 1.53 12.16
N PHE A 508 15.10 2.19 11.13
CA PHE A 508 13.72 2.65 11.17
C PHE A 508 12.79 1.45 11.23
N GLY A 509 11.85 1.47 12.18
CA GLY A 509 10.78 0.48 12.19
C GLY A 509 9.84 0.68 11.01
N ALA A 510 9.13 -0.38 10.60
CA ALA A 510 8.21 -0.35 9.46
C ALA A 510 7.17 0.78 9.54
N GLN A 511 6.82 1.24 10.75
CA GLN A 511 5.90 2.34 10.95
C GLN A 511 6.37 3.67 10.33
N PHE A 512 7.68 3.89 10.15
CA PHE A 512 8.21 5.13 9.57
C PHE A 512 7.82 5.30 8.10
N SER A 513 7.73 4.19 7.36
CA SER A 513 7.33 4.19 5.94
C SER A 513 5.84 3.85 5.74
N GLN A 514 5.08 3.64 6.82
CA GLN A 514 3.65 3.32 6.74
C GLN A 514 2.79 4.57 6.76
N HIS A 515 1.75 4.54 5.94
CA HIS A 515 0.64 5.49 5.98
C HIS A 515 -0.43 4.99 6.92
N TRP A 516 -1.03 5.89 7.70
CA TRP A 516 -2.10 5.56 8.63
C TRP A 516 -3.35 6.41 8.37
N THR A 517 -4.52 5.90 8.78
CA THR A 517 -5.77 6.65 8.74
C THR A 517 -5.74 7.81 9.75
N GLY A 518 -6.54 8.84 9.47
CA GLY A 518 -6.75 9.97 10.37
C GLY A 518 -5.64 11.03 10.36
N TYR A 519 -5.59 11.77 11.46
CA TYR A 519 -4.78 12.97 11.65
C TYR A 519 -3.99 12.89 12.95
N THR A 520 -2.91 13.66 13.04
CA THR A 520 -2.16 13.89 14.28
C THR A 520 -1.93 15.35 14.54
N LEU A 521 -1.90 15.72 15.82
CA LEU A 521 -1.48 17.03 16.27
C LEU A 521 -0.09 16.93 16.91
N THR A 522 0.92 17.37 16.17
CA THR A 522 2.32 17.27 16.61
C THR A 522 2.76 18.59 17.24
N GLN A 523 2.93 18.63 18.56
CA GLN A 523 3.35 19.86 19.24
C GLN A 523 4.75 20.32 18.78
N PRO A 524 5.00 21.64 18.63
CA PRO A 524 4.15 22.75 19.05
C PRO A 524 3.13 23.22 18.00
N LEU A 525 2.90 22.45 16.93
CA LEU A 525 1.87 22.79 15.95
C LEU A 525 0.50 22.80 16.62
N LEU A 526 -0.36 23.69 16.12
CA LEU A 526 -1.71 23.93 16.66
C LEU A 526 -2.82 23.31 15.81
N ASN A 527 -2.49 22.87 14.60
CA ASN A 527 -3.45 22.33 13.64
C ASN A 527 -3.11 20.86 13.35
N PRO A 528 -4.12 19.97 13.29
CA PRO A 528 -3.89 18.58 12.91
C PRO A 528 -3.39 18.45 11.47
N THR A 529 -2.56 17.44 11.25
CA THR A 529 -1.96 17.11 9.95
C THR A 529 -2.27 15.64 9.61
N PRO A 530 -2.48 15.28 8.33
CA PRO A 530 -2.68 13.90 7.91
C PRO A 530 -1.57 12.96 8.38
N MET A 531 -1.95 11.71 8.67
CA MET A 531 -1.03 10.67 9.12
C MET A 531 -0.26 9.98 7.98
N GLY A 532 0.54 10.76 7.25
CA GLY A 532 1.45 10.25 6.23
C GLY A 532 2.68 9.56 6.82
N ALA A 533 3.31 8.68 6.02
CA ALA A 533 4.63 8.14 6.31
C ALA A 533 5.68 9.25 6.51
N ILE A 534 6.66 9.00 7.37
CA ILE A 534 7.76 9.92 7.69
C ILE A 534 8.87 9.78 6.65
N THR A 535 9.22 8.55 6.28
CA THR A 535 10.34 8.22 5.38
C THR A 535 9.84 7.45 4.15
N PRO A 536 10.63 7.40 3.07
CA PRO A 536 10.44 6.44 1.98
C PRO A 536 10.46 5.00 2.48
N ILE A 537 9.90 4.10 1.68
CA ILE A 537 10.14 2.66 1.81
C ILE A 537 11.58 2.34 1.37
N PHE A 538 12.26 1.50 2.14
CA PHE A 538 13.59 0.98 1.85
C PHE A 538 13.51 -0.35 1.09
N TYR A 539 14.18 -0.44 -0.06
CA TYR A 539 14.20 -1.63 -0.93
C TYR A 539 15.56 -2.34 -0.98
N GLY A 540 16.51 -1.92 -0.15
CA GLY A 540 17.80 -2.57 -0.01
C GLY A 540 18.97 -1.64 -0.26
N TYR A 541 20.12 -2.04 0.28
CA TYR A 541 21.42 -1.43 0.05
C TYR A 541 22.34 -2.51 -0.50
N TYR A 542 22.97 -2.25 -1.64
CA TYR A 542 23.68 -3.26 -2.40
C TYR A 542 25.10 -2.79 -2.70
N SER A 543 26.09 -3.67 -2.54
CA SER A 543 27.49 -3.39 -2.90
C SER A 543 28.01 -4.35 -3.95
N LYS A 544 28.96 -3.87 -4.77
CA LYS A 544 29.51 -4.61 -5.90
C LYS A 544 30.25 -5.86 -5.42
N GLU A 545 29.93 -7.02 -5.99
CA GLU A 545 30.67 -8.26 -5.77
C GLU A 545 32.12 -8.14 -6.27
N GLY A 546 33.10 -8.56 -5.47
CA GLY A 546 34.52 -8.57 -5.84
C GLY A 546 35.16 -7.18 -5.97
N ALA A 547 34.63 -6.17 -5.29
CA ALA A 547 35.12 -4.79 -5.40
C ALA A 547 36.60 -4.62 -4.99
N GLU A 548 37.13 -5.49 -4.12
CA GLU A 548 38.50 -5.38 -3.58
C GLU A 548 39.61 -5.56 -4.64
N GLU A 549 39.32 -6.21 -5.76
CA GLU A 549 40.32 -6.54 -6.80
C GLU A 549 40.38 -5.50 -7.94
N SER A 550 39.40 -4.58 -8.01
CA SER A 550 39.31 -3.57 -9.07
C SER A 550 40.02 -2.28 -8.67
N SER A 551 40.92 -1.78 -9.52
CA SER A 551 41.49 -0.43 -9.35
C SER A 551 40.48 0.70 -9.57
N ARG A 552 39.28 0.40 -10.09
CA ARG A 552 38.21 1.37 -10.34
C ARG A 552 37.09 1.23 -9.31
N TYR A 553 36.69 2.37 -8.75
CA TYR A 553 35.59 2.49 -7.81
C TYR A 553 34.24 2.13 -8.46
N PHE A 554 33.43 1.36 -7.75
CA PHE A 554 32.03 1.11 -8.05
C PHE A 554 31.18 1.59 -6.89
N SER A 555 30.24 2.48 -7.18
CA SER A 555 29.30 2.97 -6.20
C SER A 555 28.45 1.82 -5.65
N PRO A 556 28.24 1.77 -4.32
CA PRO A 556 27.11 1.02 -3.77
C PRO A 556 25.79 1.66 -4.22
N ILE A 557 24.69 0.91 -4.12
CA ILE A 557 23.36 1.32 -4.59
C ILE A 557 22.38 1.25 -3.43
N LEU A 558 21.72 2.35 -3.12
CA LEU A 558 20.59 2.39 -2.18
C LEU A 558 19.30 2.50 -2.99
N LEU A 559 18.41 1.51 -2.85
CA LEU A 559 17.10 1.50 -3.49
C LEU A 559 16.01 1.99 -2.53
N LEU A 560 15.25 3.00 -2.97
CA LEU A 560 14.19 3.64 -2.19
C LEU A 560 12.91 3.84 -3.02
N GLU A 561 11.79 4.06 -2.33
CA GLU A 561 10.55 4.57 -2.95
C GLU A 561 10.79 5.91 -3.68
N ASP A 562 10.14 6.07 -4.84
CA ASP A 562 10.05 7.37 -5.51
C ASP A 562 8.93 8.21 -4.88
N CYS A 563 9.34 9.13 -4.00
CA CYS A 563 8.43 10.02 -3.28
C CYS A 563 8.19 11.36 -4.00
N GLY A 564 8.49 11.45 -5.31
CA GLY A 564 8.22 12.63 -6.13
C GLY A 564 9.36 13.65 -6.12
N THR A 565 9.01 14.95 -6.07
CA THR A 565 9.97 16.04 -6.28
C THR A 565 10.25 16.84 -5.02
N PRO A 566 11.45 17.42 -4.87
CA PRO A 566 11.74 18.31 -3.75
C PRO A 566 10.72 19.45 -3.61
N ILE A 567 10.34 19.77 -2.38
CA ILE A 567 9.41 20.88 -2.14
C ILE A 567 10.03 22.23 -2.56
N ASN A 568 9.16 23.13 -2.98
CA ASN A 568 9.44 24.56 -2.99
C ASN A 568 8.58 25.21 -1.91
N PRO A 569 9.16 25.66 -0.77
CA PRO A 569 8.40 26.24 0.34
C PRO A 569 7.48 27.40 -0.07
N TYR A 570 7.83 28.17 -1.10
CA TYR A 570 7.02 29.29 -1.60
C TYR A 570 5.78 28.87 -2.40
N LYS A 571 5.68 27.59 -2.78
CA LYS A 571 4.52 27.00 -3.49
C LYS A 571 3.63 26.15 -2.58
N LEU A 572 4.03 25.98 -1.32
CA LEU A 572 3.27 25.24 -0.32
C LEU A 572 2.27 26.18 0.32
N ASP A 573 1.04 25.72 0.51
CA ASP A 573 0.12 26.44 1.39
C ASP A 573 0.49 26.24 2.86
N PHE A 574 -0.22 26.92 3.76
CA PHE A 574 0.06 26.83 5.18
C PHE A 574 -0.13 25.42 5.75
N ASP A 575 -1.07 24.63 5.22
CA ASP A 575 -1.31 23.26 5.65
C ASP A 575 -0.18 22.32 5.20
N ASP A 576 0.27 22.43 3.95
CA ASP A 576 1.43 21.70 3.45
C ASP A 576 2.68 21.96 4.30
N ARG A 577 2.93 23.23 4.67
CA ARG A 577 4.06 23.61 5.54
C ARG A 577 3.93 22.98 6.92
N GLN A 578 2.72 22.94 7.50
CA GLN A 578 2.50 22.26 8.79
C GLN A 578 2.75 20.76 8.70
N GLU A 579 2.33 20.11 7.61
CA GLU A 579 2.57 18.68 7.40
C GLU A 579 4.08 18.38 7.28
N CYS A 580 4.81 19.20 6.52
CA CYS A 580 6.26 19.13 6.44
C CYS A 580 6.94 19.29 7.81
N ALA A 581 6.49 20.26 8.61
CA ALA A 581 6.98 20.45 9.98
C ALA A 581 6.67 19.26 10.89
N ALA A 582 5.47 18.69 10.75
CA ALA A 582 5.03 17.53 11.51
C ALA A 582 5.88 16.29 11.21
N LEU A 583 6.41 16.11 10.00
CA LEU A 583 7.34 15.01 9.69
C LEU A 583 8.58 15.03 10.60
N VAL A 584 9.23 16.19 10.70
CA VAL A 584 10.47 16.36 11.49
C VAL A 584 10.17 16.20 12.97
N LEU A 585 9.10 16.82 13.46
CA LEU A 585 8.74 16.74 14.86
C LEU A 585 8.31 15.32 15.28
N ARG A 586 7.68 14.55 14.37
CA ARG A 586 7.41 13.12 14.60
C ARG A 586 8.68 12.29 14.58
N LEU A 587 9.60 12.55 13.66
CA LEU A 587 10.94 11.93 13.65
C LEU A 587 11.65 12.15 15.00
N HIS A 588 11.64 13.38 15.51
CA HIS A 588 12.19 13.75 16.83
C HIS A 588 11.50 13.01 17.97
N TYR A 589 10.17 12.93 17.93
CA TYR A 589 9.38 12.22 18.93
C TYR A 589 9.74 10.73 19.00
N HIS A 590 10.13 10.12 17.88
CA HIS A 590 10.61 8.74 17.84
C HIS A 590 12.12 8.60 18.12
N GLY A 591 12.78 9.64 18.64
CA GLY A 591 14.19 9.58 19.06
C GLY A 591 15.19 9.67 17.91
N TRP A 592 14.85 10.36 16.82
CA TRP A 592 15.74 10.55 15.67
C TRP A 592 15.86 12.03 15.30
N THR A 593 17.05 12.48 14.88
CA THR A 593 17.25 13.74 14.15
C THR A 593 17.54 13.45 12.68
N GLN A 594 17.29 14.41 11.79
CA GLN A 594 17.55 14.21 10.35
C GLN A 594 19.02 14.53 9.99
N GLY A 595 19.63 15.53 10.64
CA GLY A 595 21.02 15.94 10.54
C GLY A 595 21.37 16.88 9.38
N SER A 596 20.41 17.18 8.51
CA SER A 596 20.56 18.01 7.29
C SER A 596 19.18 18.54 6.82
N PHE A 597 18.39 19.10 7.74
CA PHE A 597 17.03 19.53 7.45
C PHE A 597 17.00 20.74 6.48
N PHE A 598 16.63 20.48 5.23
CA PHE A 598 16.57 21.45 4.13
C PHE A 598 15.40 21.15 3.19
N PRO A 599 14.88 22.12 2.41
CA PRO A 599 13.75 21.89 1.51
C PRO A 599 14.01 20.78 0.49
N ARG A 600 15.25 20.66 0.00
CA ARG A 600 15.64 19.59 -0.94
C ARG A 600 15.50 18.17 -0.37
N ASN A 601 15.50 18.03 0.95
CA ASN A 601 15.40 16.76 1.67
C ASN A 601 13.96 16.46 2.14
N ILE A 602 12.98 17.22 1.64
CA ILE A 602 11.56 16.92 1.78
C ILE A 602 10.99 16.74 0.38
N LEU A 603 10.57 15.52 0.06
CA LEU A 603 9.94 15.21 -1.22
C LEU A 603 8.43 15.31 -1.11
N MET A 604 7.79 15.74 -2.20
CA MET A 604 6.35 15.84 -2.37
C MET A 604 5.91 14.97 -3.54
N GLN A 605 4.95 14.09 -3.25
CA GLN A 605 4.21 13.31 -4.23
C GLN A 605 2.80 13.85 -4.35
N LEU A 606 2.26 13.85 -5.57
CA LEU A 606 0.87 14.22 -5.85
C LEU A 606 -0.04 13.00 -5.79
N GLY A 607 -1.22 13.20 -5.21
CA GLY A 607 -2.26 12.20 -5.03
C GLY A 607 -2.06 11.29 -3.83
N ASP A 608 -3.13 10.56 -3.51
CA ASP A 608 -3.08 9.57 -2.46
C ASP A 608 -2.37 8.31 -2.96
N HIS A 609 -1.49 7.72 -2.12
CA HIS A 609 -0.75 6.52 -2.49
C HIS A 609 -1.66 5.29 -2.62
N SER A 610 -2.83 5.30 -1.97
CA SER A 610 -3.85 4.24 -2.05
C SER A 610 -4.71 4.32 -3.31
N GLU A 611 -4.63 5.42 -4.06
CA GLU A 611 -5.33 5.60 -5.33
C GLU A 611 -4.52 5.04 -6.50
N PHE A 612 -5.25 4.50 -7.48
CA PHE A 612 -4.66 4.08 -8.74
C PHE A 612 -3.93 5.29 -9.39
N PRO A 613 -2.74 5.13 -9.99
CA PRO A 613 -1.93 6.26 -10.47
C PRO A 613 -2.67 7.25 -11.38
N LEU A 614 -3.56 6.75 -12.25
CA LEU A 614 -4.37 7.58 -13.16
C LEU A 614 -5.50 8.36 -12.47
N MET A 615 -5.84 8.01 -11.23
CA MET A 615 -6.91 8.64 -10.44
C MET A 615 -6.39 9.64 -9.42
N ARG A 616 -5.07 9.75 -9.27
CA ARG A 616 -4.42 10.59 -8.27
C ARG A 616 -4.80 12.06 -8.42
N SER A 617 -5.34 12.62 -7.35
CA SER A 617 -5.64 14.05 -7.30
C SER A 617 -4.36 14.90 -7.33
N LEU A 618 -4.34 15.95 -8.16
CA LEU A 618 -3.25 16.94 -8.16
C LEU A 618 -3.32 17.89 -6.95
N GLN A 619 -4.43 17.89 -6.22
CA GLN A 619 -4.65 18.70 -5.04
C GLN A 619 -4.19 18.01 -3.77
N ASP A 620 -4.22 16.67 -3.71
CA ASP A 620 -3.66 15.93 -2.59
C ASP A 620 -2.12 15.89 -2.70
N ARG A 621 -1.43 16.25 -1.63
CA ARG A 621 0.04 16.31 -1.56
C ARG A 621 0.50 15.47 -0.39
N ARG A 622 1.53 14.66 -0.63
CA ARG A 622 2.09 13.73 0.35
C ARG A 622 3.58 13.97 0.49
N PHE A 623 4.05 14.18 1.72
CA PHE A 623 5.43 14.59 1.98
C PHE A 623 6.26 13.52 2.68
N ARG A 624 7.54 13.34 2.30
CA ARG A 624 8.49 12.43 2.96
C ARG A 624 9.83 13.11 3.24
N LEU A 625 10.46 12.76 4.35
CA LEU A 625 11.86 13.14 4.63
C LEU A 625 12.81 12.14 4.00
N ILE A 626 13.90 12.62 3.39
CA ILE A 626 14.94 11.79 2.78
C ILE A 626 16.34 12.18 3.30
N ASP A 627 17.38 11.50 2.79
CA ASP A 627 18.80 11.84 3.01
C ASP A 627 19.25 11.71 4.47
N PHE A 628 19.13 10.50 5.01
CA PHE A 628 19.43 10.20 6.42
C PHE A 628 20.89 9.83 6.68
N GLY A 629 21.85 10.15 5.81
CA GLY A 629 23.27 9.83 6.04
C GLY A 629 23.91 10.57 7.22
N ARG A 630 23.26 11.64 7.71
CA ARG A 630 23.65 12.39 8.92
C ARG A 630 22.70 12.22 10.10
N ALA A 631 21.68 11.39 9.95
CA ALA A 631 20.68 11.18 10.99
C ALA A 631 21.30 10.53 12.23
N LYS A 632 20.80 10.90 13.41
CA LYS A 632 21.28 10.34 14.69
C LYS A 632 20.13 9.76 15.48
N CYS A 633 20.38 8.59 16.07
CA CYS A 633 19.45 7.94 17.00
C CYS A 633 19.77 8.34 18.44
N GLN A 634 18.74 8.69 19.21
CA GLN A 634 18.85 9.00 20.63
C GLN A 634 19.41 7.81 21.43
N LYS A 635 19.06 6.57 21.06
CA LYS A 635 19.55 5.36 21.74
C LYS A 635 21.06 5.23 21.61
N ASP A 636 21.63 5.53 20.44
CA ASP A 636 23.09 5.52 20.28
C ASP A 636 23.74 6.58 21.17
N ALA A 637 23.12 7.76 21.29
CA ALA A 637 23.63 8.80 22.18
C ALA A 637 23.67 8.34 23.65
N GLN A 638 22.75 7.46 24.06
CA GLN A 638 22.66 6.91 25.42
C GLN A 638 23.67 5.77 25.67
N ASP A 639 23.90 4.89 24.68
CA ASP A 639 24.68 3.67 24.86
C ASP A 639 26.22 3.90 24.88
N TRP A 640 26.72 5.02 24.33
CA TRP A 640 28.16 5.33 24.24
C TRP A 640 28.82 5.81 25.56
N GLY A 641 28.31 5.33 26.71
CA GLY A 641 28.57 5.77 28.08
C GLY A 641 29.99 5.58 28.65
N GLY A 642 31.03 6.06 27.98
CA GLY A 642 32.33 6.39 28.59
C GLY A 642 32.41 7.82 29.16
N GLY A 643 31.40 8.65 28.89
CA GLY A 643 31.27 10.03 29.37
C GLY A 643 29.85 10.55 29.13
N GLU A 644 28.95 10.29 30.09
CA GLU A 644 27.48 10.31 29.95
C GLU A 644 26.82 11.65 29.52
N SER A 645 27.52 12.79 29.47
CA SER A 645 26.88 14.07 29.13
C SER A 645 26.99 14.49 27.66
N PHE A 646 28.12 14.22 27.01
CA PHE A 646 28.45 14.92 25.76
C PHE A 646 27.61 14.47 24.54
N SER A 647 27.33 13.17 24.41
CA SER A 647 26.57 12.61 23.28
C SER A 647 25.08 12.96 23.32
N GLN A 648 24.46 12.86 24.50
CA GLN A 648 23.06 13.23 24.71
C GLN A 648 22.87 14.75 24.48
N ASP A 649 23.78 15.57 25.01
CA ASP A 649 23.78 17.02 24.78
C ASP A 649 23.86 17.35 23.27
N GLN A 650 24.65 16.59 22.51
CA GLN A 650 24.77 16.79 21.06
C GLN A 650 23.47 16.44 20.31
N TRP A 651 22.82 15.32 20.65
CA TRP A 651 21.55 14.93 20.04
C TRP A 651 20.44 15.94 20.37
N ASP A 652 20.33 16.35 21.64
CA ASP A 652 19.34 17.34 22.07
C ASP A 652 19.58 18.68 21.36
N ARG A 653 20.84 19.13 21.26
CA ARG A 653 21.21 20.34 20.52
C ARG A 653 20.75 20.27 19.06
N GLU A 654 21.06 19.18 18.37
CA GLU A 654 20.67 18.99 16.97
C GLU A 654 19.15 18.98 16.79
N ARG A 655 18.42 18.29 17.68
CA ARG A 655 16.95 18.31 17.71
C ARG A 655 16.41 19.74 17.88
N PHE A 656 16.98 20.52 18.80
CA PHE A 656 16.56 21.91 19.03
C PHE A 656 16.90 22.81 17.85
N ASP A 657 18.07 22.64 17.24
CA ASP A 657 18.50 23.38 16.06
C ASP A 657 17.55 23.11 14.88
N GLU A 658 17.25 21.84 14.60
CA GLU A 658 16.27 21.45 13.55
C GLU A 658 14.89 22.05 13.81
N LYS A 659 14.42 22.01 15.05
CA LYS A 659 13.15 22.63 15.44
C LYS A 659 13.17 24.15 15.22
N GLY A 660 14.29 24.81 15.51
CA GLY A 660 14.51 26.24 15.25
C GLY A 660 14.53 26.57 13.76
N MET A 661 15.04 25.66 12.92
CA MET A 661 15.11 25.84 11.47
C MET A 661 13.76 25.71 10.75
N ILE A 662 12.74 25.08 11.35
CA ILE A 662 11.40 24.89 10.74
C ILE A 662 10.84 26.18 10.16
N GLY A 663 10.90 27.29 10.91
CA GLY A 663 10.37 28.58 10.47
C GLY A 663 11.01 29.07 9.17
N THR A 664 12.35 29.06 9.12
CA THR A 664 13.13 29.53 7.97
C THR A 664 13.07 28.57 6.79
N VAL A 665 13.21 27.26 7.02
CA VAL A 665 13.26 26.23 5.97
C VAL A 665 11.92 26.11 5.25
N LEU A 666 10.81 26.18 5.99
CA LEU A 666 9.47 26.06 5.42
C LEU A 666 8.82 27.42 5.11
N ASN A 667 9.57 28.51 5.29
CA ASN A 667 9.09 29.87 5.06
C ASN A 667 7.77 30.15 5.80
N PHE A 668 7.68 29.80 7.09
CA PHE A 668 6.61 30.33 7.91
C PHE A 668 6.87 31.81 8.09
N GLU A 669 6.02 32.65 7.49
CA GLU A 669 6.10 34.09 7.73
C GLU A 669 6.02 34.33 9.24
N HIS A 670 7.01 35.03 9.78
CA HIS A 670 6.89 35.51 11.14
C HIS A 670 5.65 36.41 11.17
N PRO A 671 4.66 36.15 12.05
CA PRO A 671 3.59 37.11 12.25
C PRO A 671 4.26 38.43 12.65
N THR A 672 4.22 39.40 11.73
CA THR A 672 4.78 40.75 11.92
C THR A 672 4.02 41.52 12.98
#